data_AF-A0A8K0NEM7-F1
#
_entry.id   AF-A0A8K0NEM7-F1
#
_cell.length_a   1.000
_cell.length_b   1.000
_cell.length_c   1.000
_cell.angle_alpha   90.00
_cell.angle_beta   90.00
_cell.angle_gamma   90.00
#
_symmetry.space_group_name_H-M   'P 1'
#
loop_
_entity.id
_entity.type
_entity.pdbx_description
1 polymer ?
#
loop_
_entity_poly.entity_id
_entity_poly.type
_entity_poly.pdbx_seq_one_letter_code
_entity_poly.pdbx_strand_id
1 'polypeptide(L)'
;MDFNCSSPFPEGVISFLDTDLYKLTMHCAVFKFFRDVPVSYAFTNRTPEKKLSRAAFKWLHEQIRKLGNISLSNDEYVFLQTHCKYLTEDYLNHLRDFQLRPREQVTVTFTADGADTGSDSDIGHIDIKIQGTWSDTILYEIPILALTSEAYFRFMDTDWTYDGQEDLAFGKGMRLLEAGCTTSEFGTRRRRDYHTQALVFRGLVRASKAAEAQGFPGKLSGTSNVHLAMRFGIPPVGTVAHEWFMGTAAIFDDYKKATELALRHWVGCFGSNLAIALTDTFGTREFLHAFSLPVQTVEGGLPADAFRKEDGTTKTYAELFAGVRQDSGDPAEYTKMMRNYYDQQGIKDKKVIVFSDSLNIERCLEYKKVSEDLGFQPTFGVGTYLTNDFVHLKTGAKSTPLNIVIKLSSAAGRPAIKISDNVGKNTGDKDVVERVKRELGYVEREWKEASLIVVLVFIVVTIQLAMQSHAEKETTLESRQFQLGGILGSGSLQVLRIDQNEKSAFMQSPSRSTPSSNSYVSVAASVDSAASALAPTASRLNNVMEELAHDEANMQDSPTEEGANELLSALVQALTPILPPRNSPGASHFGSDRTLMVTDALSTEKTEQISALATSGSTSTRPHSKSDRWSSPATERAETQKGRFSDIPPGLDGPPPQRDDDGASQQDTELALSLLGDMSILVTHVAVHSVSIAARLTDAMLKALPVDATAISLVISAVAGQISTSIETTIPLVLPAVAVAFGRRADITAEEPVDTAAQNLTKTYETVVNKGSYVMNQITAASFLAGAPLLDEVLSEVVGIVYVLSTKLNQTMCALKLDQGDLAWEILVPCASAKTFLASDMKAPLYYGDPNSGTDGSPLDAPVTSSRQRERVLVRLVDARRCGTITREVLQCVLRRERR
;
A
#
# COMPACT_ATOMS: atom_id res chain seq x y z
N MET A 1 24.82 -26.18 -17.19
CA MET A 1 24.46 -27.22 -16.20
C MET A 1 23.07 -27.66 -16.56
N ASP A 2 22.99 -28.70 -17.38
CA ASP A 2 21.70 -29.12 -17.91
C ASP A 2 20.94 -29.92 -16.85
N PHE A 3 19.62 -29.97 -16.94
CA PHE A 3 18.82 -30.80 -16.07
C PHE A 3 19.04 -32.24 -16.53
N ASN A 4 19.69 -33.06 -15.70
CA ASN A 4 20.03 -34.45 -16.04
C ASN A 4 18.81 -35.38 -15.85
N CYS A 5 17.66 -34.93 -16.36
CA CYS A 5 16.37 -35.60 -16.32
C CYS A 5 15.85 -35.78 -17.75
N SER A 6 14.98 -36.77 -17.94
CA SER A 6 14.28 -37.03 -19.22
C SER A 6 13.32 -35.92 -19.65
N SER A 7 13.07 -34.92 -18.79
CA SER A 7 12.33 -33.69 -19.10
C SER A 7 13.22 -32.47 -18.80
N PRO A 8 13.24 -31.44 -19.68
CA PRO A 8 13.87 -30.14 -19.36
C PRO A 8 13.13 -29.39 -18.23
N PHE A 9 11.87 -29.75 -17.97
CA PHE A 9 11.04 -29.23 -16.90
C PHE A 9 10.69 -30.38 -15.94
N PRO A 10 11.46 -30.63 -14.87
CA PRO A 10 11.09 -31.62 -13.87
C PRO A 10 9.79 -31.19 -13.17
N GLU A 11 8.84 -32.13 -13.02
CA GLU A 11 7.53 -31.84 -12.42
C GLU A 11 7.56 -32.01 -10.91
N GLY A 12 7.00 -31.04 -10.19
CA GLY A 12 6.82 -31.10 -8.75
C GLY A 12 8.13 -31.10 -7.95
N VAL A 13 8.28 -32.09 -7.06
CA VAL A 13 9.40 -32.17 -6.10
C VAL A 13 10.22 -33.42 -6.42
N ILE A 14 11.50 -33.22 -6.73
CA ILE A 14 12.39 -34.25 -7.30
C ILE A 14 13.56 -34.67 -6.41
N SER A 15 13.70 -34.05 -5.24
CA SER A 15 14.85 -34.19 -4.34
C SER A 15 14.38 -34.02 -2.90
N PHE A 16 15.01 -34.74 -1.96
CA PHE A 16 14.73 -34.58 -0.53
C PHE A 16 15.15 -33.18 -0.03
N LEU A 17 16.18 -32.61 -0.66
CA LEU A 17 16.70 -31.29 -0.37
C LEU A 17 15.95 -30.14 -1.09
N ASP A 18 14.90 -30.42 -1.88
CA ASP A 18 14.07 -29.38 -2.53
C ASP A 18 13.09 -28.73 -1.53
N THR A 19 13.69 -28.13 -0.51
CA THR A 19 13.05 -27.49 0.63
C THR A 19 13.95 -26.36 1.14
N ASP A 20 13.38 -25.43 1.89
CA ASP A 20 14.15 -24.38 2.57
C ASP A 20 14.96 -24.95 3.75
N LEU A 21 16.24 -24.57 3.90
CA LEU A 21 17.16 -25.09 4.93
C LEU A 21 16.59 -25.07 6.35
N TYR A 22 15.81 -24.05 6.70
CA TYR A 22 15.25 -23.93 8.04
C TYR A 22 14.30 -25.09 8.41
N LYS A 23 13.71 -25.78 7.42
CA LYS A 23 12.95 -27.01 7.65
C LYS A 23 13.85 -28.12 8.19
N LEU A 24 15.06 -28.29 7.63
CA LEU A 24 16.01 -29.30 8.07
C LEU A 24 16.64 -28.96 9.42
N THR A 25 16.89 -27.68 9.72
CA THR A 25 17.44 -27.27 11.02
C THR A 25 16.39 -27.35 12.13
N MET A 26 15.15 -26.92 11.88
CA MET A 26 14.06 -27.15 12.84
C MET A 26 13.77 -28.65 12.99
N HIS A 27 13.80 -29.45 11.92
CA HIS A 27 13.63 -30.90 12.03
C HIS A 27 14.73 -31.54 12.89
N CYS A 28 15.99 -31.11 12.76
CA CYS A 28 17.09 -31.54 13.64
C CYS A 28 16.82 -31.21 15.12
N ALA A 29 16.31 -30.00 15.42
CA ALA A 29 15.99 -29.59 16.79
C ALA A 29 14.76 -30.32 17.35
N VAL A 30 13.73 -30.54 16.53
CA VAL A 30 12.53 -31.31 16.87
C VAL A 30 12.87 -32.79 17.10
N PHE A 31 13.63 -33.42 16.21
CA PHE A 31 14.11 -34.80 16.36
C PHE A 31 14.90 -35.03 17.66
N LYS A 32 15.56 -33.97 18.16
CA LYS A 32 16.34 -33.99 19.39
C LYS A 32 15.52 -33.81 20.67
N PHE A 33 14.53 -32.90 20.68
CA PHE A 33 13.82 -32.52 21.92
C PHE A 33 12.31 -32.84 21.93
N PHE A 34 11.67 -32.89 20.76
CA PHE A 34 10.21 -32.94 20.62
C PHE A 34 9.73 -34.01 19.61
N ARG A 35 10.53 -35.06 19.42
CA ARG A 35 10.37 -36.08 18.36
C ARG A 35 8.94 -36.60 18.27
N ASP A 36 8.45 -37.14 19.38
CA ASP A 36 7.16 -37.84 19.45
C ASP A 36 5.97 -36.91 19.79
N VAL A 37 6.18 -35.58 19.78
CA VAL A 37 5.09 -34.63 20.06
C VAL A 37 4.09 -34.64 18.91
N PRO A 38 2.79 -34.92 19.16
CA PRO A 38 1.77 -34.84 18.13
C PRO A 38 1.49 -33.38 17.75
N VAL A 39 1.39 -33.12 16.46
CA VAL A 39 1.11 -31.79 15.89
C VAL A 39 0.06 -31.87 14.79
N SER A 40 -0.51 -30.70 14.46
CA SER A 40 -1.27 -30.51 13.24
C SER A 40 -0.85 -29.22 12.53
N TYR A 41 -0.97 -29.21 11.21
CA TYR A 41 -0.84 -28.00 10.39
C TYR A 41 -2.12 -27.77 9.58
N ALA A 42 -2.45 -26.49 9.38
CA ALA A 42 -3.55 -26.04 8.54
C ALA A 42 -3.03 -25.25 7.34
N PHE A 43 -3.56 -25.57 6.15
CA PHE A 43 -3.41 -24.77 4.94
C PHE A 43 -4.36 -23.56 4.95
N THR A 44 -3.99 -22.48 4.28
CA THR A 44 -4.88 -21.34 4.02
C THR A 44 -4.52 -20.68 2.70
N ASN A 45 -5.48 -20.60 1.79
CA ASN A 45 -5.42 -19.72 0.63
C ASN A 45 -5.99 -18.35 1.00
N ARG A 46 -5.14 -17.30 0.96
CA ARG A 46 -5.52 -15.90 1.26
C ARG A 46 -5.87 -15.11 -0.01
N THR A 47 -5.94 -15.80 -1.14
CA THR A 47 -6.43 -15.34 -2.44
C THR A 47 -7.59 -16.26 -2.84
N PRO A 48 -8.77 -16.16 -2.17
CA PRO A 48 -9.88 -17.11 -2.33
C PRO A 48 -10.48 -17.12 -3.74
N GLU A 49 -10.23 -16.07 -4.53
CA GLU A 49 -10.55 -15.97 -5.96
C GLU A 49 -9.65 -16.87 -6.83
N LYS A 50 -8.41 -17.16 -6.38
CA LYS A 50 -7.47 -18.08 -7.05
C LYS A 50 -7.76 -19.53 -6.65
N LYS A 51 -8.80 -20.09 -7.26
CA LYS A 51 -9.27 -21.47 -7.06
C LYS A 51 -8.53 -22.47 -7.96
N LEU A 52 -8.72 -23.76 -7.72
CA LEU A 52 -8.19 -24.84 -8.57
C LEU A 52 -9.32 -25.53 -9.34
N SER A 53 -8.99 -26.06 -10.52
CA SER A 53 -9.83 -27.04 -11.21
C SER A 53 -9.66 -28.43 -10.59
N ARG A 54 -10.63 -29.32 -10.81
CA ARG A 54 -10.54 -30.71 -10.38
C ARG A 54 -9.36 -31.44 -11.03
N ALA A 55 -8.99 -31.09 -12.27
CA ALA A 55 -7.74 -31.56 -12.90
C ALA A 55 -6.49 -31.14 -12.11
N ALA A 56 -6.39 -29.85 -11.75
CA ALA A 56 -5.28 -29.32 -10.97
C ALA A 56 -5.20 -29.96 -9.56
N PHE A 57 -6.35 -30.15 -8.92
CA PHE A 57 -6.47 -30.87 -7.65
C PHE A 57 -6.03 -32.33 -7.75
N LYS A 58 -6.48 -33.07 -8.78
CA LYS A 58 -6.05 -34.47 -9.03
C LYS A 58 -4.54 -34.57 -9.20
N TRP A 59 -3.92 -33.65 -9.96
CA TRP A 59 -2.46 -33.59 -10.11
C TRP A 59 -1.77 -33.27 -8.78
N LEU A 60 -2.21 -32.23 -8.05
CA LEU A 60 -1.65 -31.83 -6.76
C LEU A 60 -1.69 -32.98 -5.74
N HIS A 61 -2.84 -33.64 -5.61
CA HIS A 61 -3.05 -34.77 -4.70
C HIS A 61 -2.14 -35.96 -5.03
N GLU A 62 -1.88 -36.22 -6.31
CA GLU A 62 -0.95 -37.27 -6.73
C GLU A 62 0.51 -36.88 -6.50
N GLN A 63 0.89 -35.61 -6.71
CA GLN A 63 2.24 -35.14 -6.36
C GLN A 63 2.50 -35.18 -4.85
N ILE A 64 1.51 -34.84 -4.02
CA ILE A 64 1.59 -34.98 -2.56
C ILE A 64 1.82 -36.44 -2.16
N ARG A 65 1.21 -37.40 -2.85
CA ARG A 65 1.46 -38.84 -2.63
C ARG A 65 2.87 -39.26 -3.03
N LYS A 66 3.40 -38.73 -4.13
CA LYS A 66 4.78 -38.99 -4.60
C LYS A 66 5.85 -38.48 -3.64
N LEU A 67 5.55 -37.52 -2.75
CA LEU A 67 6.48 -37.14 -1.67
C LEU A 67 6.88 -38.33 -0.79
N GLY A 68 6.01 -39.35 -0.66
CA GLY A 68 6.34 -40.58 0.05
C GLY A 68 7.31 -41.51 -0.69
N ASN A 69 7.69 -41.21 -1.93
CA ASN A 69 8.71 -41.95 -2.69
C ASN A 69 10.08 -41.25 -2.68
N ILE A 70 10.21 -40.10 -1.99
CA ILE A 70 11.44 -39.31 -1.92
C ILE A 70 12.18 -39.67 -0.63
N SER A 71 13.45 -40.03 -0.76
CA SER A 71 14.38 -40.32 0.34
C SER A 71 15.69 -39.56 0.12
N LEU A 72 16.43 -39.30 1.19
CA LEU A 72 17.75 -38.67 1.10
C LEU A 72 18.72 -39.57 0.32
N SER A 73 19.26 -39.09 -0.79
CA SER A 73 20.30 -39.80 -1.55
C SER A 73 21.68 -39.68 -0.90
N ASN A 74 22.62 -40.53 -1.30
CA ASN A 74 24.00 -40.51 -0.77
C ASN A 74 24.71 -39.18 -1.05
N ASP A 75 24.52 -38.58 -2.22
CA ASP A 75 25.14 -37.30 -2.58
C ASP A 75 24.56 -36.14 -1.75
N GLU A 76 23.24 -36.14 -1.55
CA GLU A 76 22.55 -35.19 -0.66
C GLU A 76 22.99 -35.36 0.81
N TYR A 77 23.15 -36.60 1.29
CA TYR A 77 23.71 -36.89 2.62
C TYR A 77 25.12 -36.31 2.77
N VAL A 78 26.02 -36.57 1.81
CA VAL A 78 27.39 -36.05 1.84
C VAL A 78 27.40 -34.52 1.76
N PHE A 79 26.52 -33.91 0.96
CA PHE A 79 26.36 -32.46 0.92
C PHE A 79 25.95 -31.88 2.28
N LEU A 80 24.92 -32.44 2.93
CA LEU A 80 24.52 -32.03 4.28
C LEU A 80 25.66 -32.19 5.30
N GLN A 81 26.34 -33.35 5.31
CA GLN A 81 27.44 -33.62 6.23
C GLN A 81 28.62 -32.64 6.06
N THR A 82 28.91 -32.22 4.83
CA THR A 82 30.06 -31.36 4.53
C THR A 82 29.76 -29.86 4.65
N HIS A 83 28.56 -29.41 4.26
CA HIS A 83 28.19 -28.00 4.19
C HIS A 83 27.30 -27.55 5.37
N CYS A 84 26.56 -28.46 6.00
CA CYS A 84 25.63 -28.17 7.09
C CYS A 84 26.11 -28.76 8.43
N LYS A 85 27.38 -28.50 8.80
CA LYS A 85 28.09 -29.10 9.96
C LYS A 85 27.45 -28.89 11.34
N TYR A 86 26.42 -28.05 11.44
CA TYR A 86 25.59 -27.86 12.63
C TYR A 86 24.48 -28.91 12.78
N LEU A 87 24.21 -29.72 11.74
CA LEU A 87 23.34 -30.89 11.83
C LEU A 87 24.08 -32.03 12.53
N THR A 88 23.46 -32.64 13.54
CA THR A 88 24.10 -33.71 14.33
C THR A 88 24.21 -35.01 13.54
N GLU A 89 25.22 -35.82 13.84
CA GLU A 89 25.42 -37.13 13.21
C GLU A 89 24.21 -38.06 13.39
N ASP A 90 23.61 -38.09 14.59
CA ASP A 90 22.38 -38.85 14.87
C ASP A 90 21.21 -38.44 13.96
N TYR A 91 21.06 -37.14 13.70
CA TYR A 91 20.02 -36.62 12.81
C TYR A 91 20.31 -36.95 11.34
N LEU A 92 21.57 -36.81 10.89
CA LEU A 92 21.96 -37.19 9.53
C LEU A 92 21.79 -38.69 9.28
N ASN A 93 22.08 -39.54 10.28
CA ASN A 93 21.82 -40.97 10.23
C ASN A 93 20.30 -41.25 10.17
N HIS A 94 19.49 -40.59 11.00
CA HIS A 94 18.03 -40.69 10.93
C HIS A 94 17.47 -40.32 9.56
N LEU A 95 17.99 -39.26 8.91
CA LEU A 95 17.54 -38.85 7.59
C LEU A 95 17.79 -39.88 6.47
N ARG A 96 18.68 -40.85 6.65
CA ARG A 96 18.90 -41.93 5.66
C ARG A 96 17.71 -42.90 5.59
N ASP A 97 17.10 -43.16 6.74
CA ASP A 97 15.97 -44.10 6.88
C ASP A 97 14.62 -43.35 6.91
N PHE A 98 14.64 -42.02 7.00
CA PHE A 98 13.44 -41.18 7.04
C PHE A 98 12.70 -41.17 5.71
N GLN A 99 11.38 -41.37 5.76
CA GLN A 99 10.49 -41.30 4.61
C GLN A 99 9.15 -40.69 5.03
N LEU A 100 8.63 -39.77 4.21
CA LEU A 100 7.32 -39.16 4.41
C LEU A 100 6.20 -40.19 4.18
N ARG A 101 5.12 -40.15 4.97
CA ARG A 101 3.97 -41.07 4.86
C ARG A 101 2.69 -40.31 4.49
N PRO A 102 2.61 -39.69 3.29
CA PRO A 102 1.53 -38.76 2.95
C PRO A 102 0.13 -39.39 2.95
N ARG A 103 0.03 -40.71 2.75
CA ARG A 103 -1.24 -41.45 2.84
C ARG A 103 -1.81 -41.53 4.27
N GLU A 104 -0.95 -41.44 5.27
CA GLU A 104 -1.31 -41.48 6.69
C GLU A 104 -1.39 -40.07 7.29
N GLN A 105 -0.56 -39.16 6.79
CA GLN A 105 -0.25 -37.86 7.42
C GLN A 105 -0.94 -36.67 6.77
N VAL A 106 -1.41 -36.77 5.51
CA VAL A 106 -1.96 -35.64 4.75
C VAL A 106 -3.36 -35.95 4.21
N THR A 107 -4.33 -35.14 4.63
CA THR A 107 -5.68 -35.13 4.05
C THR A 107 -5.81 -33.92 3.13
N VAL A 108 -6.18 -34.17 1.87
CA VAL A 108 -6.42 -33.14 0.84
C VAL A 108 -7.88 -33.26 0.39
N THR A 109 -8.66 -32.18 0.49
CA THR A 109 -10.06 -32.16 0.06
C THR A 109 -10.31 -31.12 -1.01
N PHE A 110 -11.30 -31.38 -1.87
CA PHE A 110 -11.79 -30.47 -2.89
C PHE A 110 -13.27 -30.19 -2.64
N THR A 111 -13.68 -28.94 -2.73
CA THR A 111 -15.07 -28.50 -2.62
C THR A 111 -15.42 -27.68 -3.85
N ALA A 112 -16.20 -28.26 -4.75
CA ALA A 112 -16.62 -27.61 -5.99
C ALA A 112 -17.48 -26.35 -5.71
N ASP A 113 -17.36 -25.35 -6.56
CA ASP A 113 -18.29 -24.23 -6.64
C ASP A 113 -19.58 -24.71 -7.32
N GLY A 114 -20.69 -24.75 -6.57
CA GLY A 114 -21.98 -25.22 -7.07
C GLY A 114 -22.11 -26.75 -7.07
N ALA A 115 -22.55 -27.33 -8.18
CA ALA A 115 -22.76 -28.77 -8.28
C ALA A 115 -21.43 -29.50 -8.59
N ASP A 116 -21.04 -30.46 -7.74
CA ASP A 116 -19.94 -31.38 -8.06
C ASP A 116 -20.38 -32.33 -9.18
N THR A 117 -19.87 -32.10 -10.40
CA THR A 117 -20.21 -32.93 -11.58
C THR A 117 -19.24 -34.10 -11.77
N GLY A 118 -18.15 -34.13 -11.00
CA GLY A 118 -17.00 -35.01 -11.22
C GLY A 118 -16.09 -34.61 -12.39
N SER A 119 -16.44 -33.56 -13.16
CA SER A 119 -15.67 -33.11 -14.32
C SER A 119 -14.32 -32.54 -13.93
N ASP A 120 -13.31 -32.75 -14.78
CA ASP A 120 -11.98 -32.14 -14.66
C ASP A 120 -12.01 -30.60 -14.75
N SER A 121 -13.07 -30.04 -15.36
CA SER A 121 -13.32 -28.60 -15.46
C SER A 121 -13.98 -27.98 -14.23
N ASP A 122 -14.45 -28.78 -13.26
CA ASP A 122 -15.09 -28.23 -12.06
C ASP A 122 -14.08 -27.36 -11.30
N ILE A 123 -14.45 -26.13 -10.95
CA ILE A 123 -13.64 -25.21 -10.16
C ILE A 123 -14.04 -25.32 -8.70
N GLY A 124 -13.09 -25.19 -7.78
CA GLY A 124 -13.38 -25.32 -6.36
C GLY A 124 -12.24 -24.92 -5.43
N HIS A 125 -12.60 -24.89 -4.15
CA HIS A 125 -11.67 -24.65 -3.05
C HIS A 125 -10.94 -25.95 -2.67
N ILE A 126 -9.69 -25.81 -2.24
CA ILE A 126 -8.92 -26.89 -1.63
C ILE A 126 -8.66 -26.60 -0.15
N ASP A 127 -8.69 -27.65 0.66
CA ASP A 127 -8.21 -27.64 2.04
C ASP A 127 -7.20 -28.78 2.23
N ILE A 128 -6.16 -28.53 3.03
CA ILE A 128 -5.06 -29.45 3.29
C ILE A 128 -4.76 -29.46 4.77
N LYS A 129 -4.91 -30.64 5.39
CA LYS A 129 -4.60 -30.88 6.80
C LYS A 129 -3.46 -31.88 6.90
N ILE A 130 -2.47 -31.55 7.72
CA ILE A 130 -1.31 -32.41 7.97
C ILE A 130 -1.32 -32.76 9.46
N GLN A 131 -1.20 -34.04 9.82
CA GLN A 131 -1.24 -34.53 11.20
C GLN A 131 -0.26 -35.69 11.41
N GLY A 132 0.35 -35.75 12.59
CA GLY A 132 1.36 -36.77 12.94
C GLY A 132 2.25 -36.30 14.10
N THR A 133 3.39 -36.95 14.28
CA THR A 133 4.47 -36.42 15.15
C THR A 133 5.15 -35.23 14.48
N TRP A 134 5.77 -34.35 15.27
CA TRP A 134 6.43 -33.16 14.74
C TRP A 134 7.64 -33.51 13.87
N SER A 135 8.41 -34.56 14.22
CA SER A 135 9.47 -35.09 13.36
C SER A 135 8.96 -35.47 11.97
N ASP A 136 7.88 -36.22 11.92
CA ASP A 136 7.42 -36.85 10.68
C ASP A 136 6.69 -35.88 9.75
N THR A 137 6.25 -34.73 10.26
CA THR A 137 5.36 -33.81 9.53
C THR A 137 5.95 -32.43 9.22
N ILE A 138 7.01 -32.01 9.92
CA ILE A 138 7.60 -30.66 9.77
C ILE A 138 8.07 -30.34 8.34
N LEU A 139 8.48 -31.36 7.58
CA LEU A 139 9.02 -31.21 6.22
C LEU A 139 7.94 -31.00 5.13
N TYR A 140 6.64 -31.13 5.44
CA TYR A 140 5.58 -31.00 4.42
C TYR A 140 5.30 -29.57 3.95
N GLU A 141 5.57 -28.53 4.76
CA GLU A 141 5.19 -27.14 4.46
C GLU A 141 5.69 -26.69 3.07
N ILE A 142 6.99 -26.81 2.81
CA ILE A 142 7.61 -26.26 1.60
C ILE A 142 7.23 -27.07 0.34
N PRO A 143 7.33 -28.41 0.32
CA PRO A 143 6.87 -29.22 -0.81
C PRO A 143 5.41 -28.96 -1.16
N ILE A 144 4.49 -28.97 -0.20
CA ILE A 144 3.06 -28.81 -0.49
C ILE A 144 2.72 -27.40 -0.98
N LEU A 145 3.34 -26.35 -0.42
CA LEU A 145 3.15 -24.98 -0.92
C LEU A 145 3.71 -24.80 -2.33
N ALA A 146 4.91 -25.31 -2.61
CA ALA A 146 5.50 -25.28 -3.95
C ALA A 146 4.64 -26.03 -4.97
N LEU A 147 4.17 -27.24 -4.63
CA LEU A 147 3.26 -28.03 -5.48
C LEU A 147 1.92 -27.33 -5.70
N THR A 148 1.36 -26.65 -4.70
CA THR A 148 0.08 -25.95 -4.83
C THR A 148 0.21 -24.73 -5.75
N SER A 149 1.34 -24.01 -5.66
CA SER A 149 1.68 -22.92 -6.57
C SER A 149 1.84 -23.44 -8.02
N GLU A 150 2.63 -24.51 -8.21
CA GLU A 150 2.83 -25.14 -9.52
C GLU A 150 1.51 -25.66 -10.11
N ALA A 151 0.64 -26.30 -9.31
CA ALA A 151 -0.68 -26.75 -9.75
C ALA A 151 -1.54 -25.60 -10.30
N TYR A 152 -1.53 -24.43 -9.65
CA TYR A 152 -2.29 -23.29 -10.17
C TYR A 152 -1.70 -22.75 -11.48
N PHE A 153 -0.38 -22.54 -11.57
CA PHE A 153 0.23 -21.95 -12.77
C PHE A 153 0.40 -22.93 -13.93
N ARG A 154 0.21 -24.23 -13.69
CA ARG A 154 0.19 -25.28 -14.70
C ARG A 154 -1.19 -25.53 -15.31
N PHE A 155 -2.27 -25.26 -14.59
CA PHE A 155 -3.63 -25.63 -14.99
C PHE A 155 -4.66 -24.47 -14.99
N MET A 156 -4.41 -23.38 -14.26
CA MET A 156 -5.36 -22.28 -14.07
C MET A 156 -4.92 -21.00 -14.78
N ASP A 157 -3.73 -20.50 -14.43
CA ASP A 157 -3.12 -19.34 -15.09
C ASP A 157 -1.91 -19.83 -15.89
N THR A 158 -2.13 -20.08 -17.18
CA THR A 158 -1.13 -20.61 -18.13
C THR A 158 -0.67 -19.57 -19.16
N ASP A 159 -1.04 -18.29 -19.01
CA ASP A 159 -0.74 -17.24 -19.98
C ASP A 159 0.64 -16.59 -19.75
N TRP A 160 1.69 -17.40 -19.61
CA TRP A 160 3.03 -16.94 -19.23
C TRP A 160 4.12 -17.77 -19.93
N THR A 161 5.36 -17.26 -19.96
CA THR A 161 6.53 -17.95 -20.54
C THR A 161 7.74 -17.88 -19.61
N TYR A 162 8.68 -18.81 -19.79
CA TYR A 162 10.01 -18.79 -19.18
C TYR A 162 10.97 -17.79 -19.86
N ASP A 163 10.65 -17.31 -21.06
CA ASP A 163 11.53 -16.42 -21.82
C ASP A 163 11.90 -15.16 -21.03
N GLY A 164 13.18 -14.82 -21.03
CA GLY A 164 13.70 -13.66 -20.29
C GLY A 164 13.78 -13.82 -18.76
N GLN A 165 13.28 -14.90 -18.15
CA GLN A 165 13.29 -15.04 -16.67
C GLN A 165 14.70 -15.08 -16.06
N GLU A 166 15.67 -15.70 -16.73
CA GLU A 166 17.08 -15.64 -16.30
C GLU A 166 17.62 -14.21 -16.39
N ASP A 167 17.33 -13.48 -17.47
CA ASP A 167 17.85 -12.13 -17.70
C ASP A 167 17.19 -11.10 -16.76
N LEU A 168 15.91 -11.30 -16.44
CA LEU A 168 15.19 -10.56 -15.41
C LEU A 168 15.81 -10.79 -14.03
N ALA A 169 16.09 -12.04 -13.66
CA ALA A 169 16.76 -12.36 -12.40
C ALA A 169 18.20 -11.84 -12.35
N PHE A 170 18.92 -11.88 -13.48
CA PHE A 170 20.24 -11.27 -13.62
C PHE A 170 20.19 -9.75 -13.40
N GLY A 171 19.27 -9.03 -14.06
CA GLY A 171 19.11 -7.59 -13.90
C GLY A 171 18.75 -7.18 -12.46
N LYS A 172 17.86 -7.94 -11.81
CA LYS A 172 17.54 -7.76 -10.38
C LYS A 172 18.76 -8.00 -9.49
N GLY A 173 19.51 -9.08 -9.76
CA GLY A 173 20.75 -9.41 -9.07
C GLY A 173 21.78 -8.28 -9.19
N MET A 174 22.02 -7.79 -10.40
CA MET A 174 22.96 -6.69 -10.65
C MET A 174 22.60 -5.43 -9.85
N ARG A 175 21.34 -4.97 -9.90
CA ARG A 175 20.87 -3.78 -9.14
C ARG A 175 21.10 -3.92 -7.63
N LEU A 176 20.86 -5.10 -7.06
CA LEU A 176 21.08 -5.37 -5.64
C LEU A 176 22.58 -5.41 -5.28
N LEU A 177 23.40 -6.04 -6.11
CA LEU A 177 24.83 -6.21 -5.86
C LEU A 177 25.61 -4.90 -6.04
N GLU A 178 25.25 -4.10 -7.04
CA GLU A 178 25.77 -2.74 -7.27
C GLU A 178 25.48 -1.82 -6.06
N ALA A 179 24.25 -1.87 -5.54
CA ALA A 179 23.86 -1.13 -4.33
C ALA A 179 24.50 -1.64 -3.02
N GLY A 180 25.33 -2.70 -3.07
CA GLY A 180 26.00 -3.25 -1.91
C GLY A 180 25.15 -4.19 -1.05
N CYS A 181 24.00 -4.66 -1.52
CA CYS A 181 23.15 -5.56 -0.74
C CYS A 181 23.80 -6.96 -0.62
N THR A 182 23.81 -7.49 0.60
CA THR A 182 24.06 -8.93 0.84
C THR A 182 22.72 -9.67 0.78
N THR A 183 22.49 -10.42 -0.29
CA THR A 183 21.17 -10.98 -0.64
C THR A 183 21.20 -12.50 -0.67
N SER A 184 20.09 -13.15 -0.35
CA SER A 184 19.83 -14.56 -0.61
C SER A 184 18.49 -14.76 -1.29
N GLU A 185 18.37 -15.86 -2.05
CA GLU A 185 17.11 -16.29 -2.66
C GLU A 185 16.28 -17.09 -1.63
N PHE A 186 15.00 -16.73 -1.46
CA PHE A 186 14.14 -17.24 -0.38
C PHE A 186 12.71 -17.61 -0.86
N GLY A 187 12.61 -18.04 -2.11
CA GLY A 187 11.36 -18.06 -2.88
C GLY A 187 10.71 -19.43 -3.07
N THR A 188 11.29 -20.53 -2.56
CA THR A 188 10.85 -21.91 -2.80
C THR A 188 9.34 -22.11 -2.60
N ARG A 189 8.81 -21.71 -1.44
CA ARG A 189 7.40 -21.91 -1.04
C ARG A 189 6.34 -21.30 -1.97
N ARG A 190 6.72 -20.32 -2.80
CA ARG A 190 5.80 -19.59 -3.69
C ARG A 190 6.37 -19.41 -5.10
N ARG A 191 7.36 -20.23 -5.49
CA ARG A 191 7.88 -20.30 -6.85
C ARG A 191 6.76 -20.60 -7.84
N ARG A 192 6.88 -20.15 -9.09
CA ARG A 192 5.93 -20.59 -10.14
C ARG A 192 5.98 -22.11 -10.32
N ASP A 193 7.19 -22.63 -10.45
CA ASP A 193 7.53 -24.04 -10.58
C ASP A 193 9.03 -24.22 -10.24
N TYR A 194 9.51 -25.47 -10.21
CA TYR A 194 10.93 -25.77 -9.94
C TYR A 194 11.89 -25.20 -10.99
N HIS A 195 11.55 -25.30 -12.29
CA HIS A 195 12.41 -24.86 -13.39
C HIS A 195 12.63 -23.34 -13.35
N THR A 196 11.57 -22.57 -13.10
CA THR A 196 11.60 -21.13 -12.84
C THR A 196 12.59 -20.78 -11.74
N GLN A 197 12.53 -21.44 -10.57
CA GLN A 197 13.47 -21.15 -9.48
C GLN A 197 14.93 -21.41 -9.89
N ALA A 198 15.18 -22.46 -10.69
CA ALA A 198 16.50 -22.74 -11.22
C ALA A 198 16.98 -21.75 -12.32
N LEU A 199 16.09 -21.23 -13.16
CA LEU A 199 16.40 -20.14 -14.12
C LEU A 199 16.76 -18.85 -13.39
N VAL A 200 15.94 -18.49 -12.39
CA VAL A 200 16.17 -17.34 -11.52
C VAL A 200 17.54 -17.46 -10.84
N PHE A 201 17.83 -18.63 -10.27
CA PHE A 201 19.11 -18.86 -9.60
C PHE A 201 20.31 -18.85 -10.56
N ARG A 202 20.15 -19.33 -11.79
CA ARG A 202 21.15 -19.20 -12.87
C ARG A 202 21.46 -17.72 -13.16
N GLY A 203 20.42 -16.88 -13.25
CA GLY A 203 20.56 -15.43 -13.44
C GLY A 203 21.26 -14.74 -12.27
N LEU A 204 20.93 -15.09 -11.02
CA LEU A 204 21.58 -14.55 -9.81
C LEU A 204 23.06 -14.93 -9.71
N VAL A 205 23.43 -16.19 -10.00
CA VAL A 205 24.84 -16.63 -10.03
C VAL A 205 25.62 -15.92 -11.13
N ARG A 206 24.98 -15.71 -12.30
CA ARG A 206 25.56 -14.93 -13.40
C ARG A 206 25.77 -13.46 -12.98
N ALA A 207 24.85 -12.88 -12.23
CA ALA A 207 24.97 -11.53 -11.67
C ALA A 207 26.09 -11.43 -10.61
N SER A 208 26.22 -12.40 -9.70
CA SER A 208 27.31 -12.43 -8.71
C SER A 208 28.68 -12.37 -9.39
N LYS A 209 28.91 -13.22 -10.41
CA LYS A 209 30.17 -13.23 -11.16
C LYS A 209 30.43 -11.93 -11.93
N ALA A 210 29.39 -11.33 -12.51
CA ALA A 210 29.50 -10.06 -13.22
C ALA A 210 29.74 -8.86 -12.28
N ALA A 211 29.14 -8.87 -11.10
CA ALA A 211 29.35 -7.88 -10.05
C ALA A 211 30.76 -7.98 -9.42
N GLU A 212 31.22 -9.20 -9.13
CA GLU A 212 32.59 -9.48 -8.68
C GLU A 212 33.63 -8.98 -9.69
N ALA A 213 33.43 -9.24 -10.98
CA ALA A 213 34.32 -8.76 -12.06
C ALA A 213 34.32 -7.21 -12.21
N GLN A 214 33.25 -6.53 -11.79
CA GLN A 214 33.15 -5.08 -11.76
C GLN A 214 33.56 -4.45 -10.41
N GLY A 215 33.94 -5.27 -9.42
CA GLY A 215 34.34 -4.80 -8.08
C GLY A 215 33.19 -4.26 -7.23
N PHE A 216 31.95 -4.65 -7.52
CA PHE A 216 30.78 -4.19 -6.78
C PHE A 216 30.76 -4.73 -5.33
N PRO A 217 30.27 -3.95 -4.34
CA PRO A 217 30.40 -4.30 -2.93
C PRO A 217 29.41 -5.35 -2.42
N GLY A 218 28.30 -5.59 -3.15
CA GLY A 218 27.25 -6.52 -2.73
C GLY A 218 27.60 -7.98 -2.98
N LYS A 219 26.84 -8.89 -2.36
CA LYS A 219 27.12 -10.34 -2.40
C LYS A 219 25.86 -11.20 -2.50
N LEU A 220 25.89 -12.22 -3.36
CA LEU A 220 24.95 -13.33 -3.30
C LEU A 220 25.40 -14.30 -2.21
N SER A 221 24.74 -14.24 -1.05
CA SER A 221 25.08 -15.02 0.15
C SER A 221 24.62 -16.48 0.10
N GLY A 222 23.60 -16.81 -0.72
CA GLY A 222 23.08 -18.17 -0.86
C GLY A 222 21.64 -18.25 -1.37
N THR A 223 21.03 -19.43 -1.20
CA THR A 223 19.59 -19.69 -1.33
C THR A 223 19.12 -20.50 -0.11
N SER A 224 17.84 -20.40 0.27
CA SER A 224 17.29 -21.37 1.22
C SER A 224 17.09 -22.76 0.62
N ASN A 225 16.89 -22.89 -0.69
CA ASN A 225 16.62 -24.19 -1.32
C ASN A 225 17.88 -25.07 -1.30
N VAL A 226 17.91 -26.08 -0.44
CA VAL A 226 19.13 -26.85 -0.17
C VAL A 226 19.59 -27.65 -1.41
N HIS A 227 18.66 -28.12 -2.23
CA HIS A 227 18.95 -28.80 -3.50
C HIS A 227 19.58 -27.85 -4.53
N LEU A 228 19.06 -26.63 -4.68
CA LEU A 228 19.67 -25.63 -5.56
C LEU A 228 21.02 -25.14 -5.03
N ALA A 229 21.18 -25.00 -3.70
CA ALA A 229 22.46 -24.73 -3.07
C ALA A 229 23.51 -25.80 -3.44
N MET A 230 23.15 -27.08 -3.30
CA MET A 230 23.96 -28.22 -3.73
C MET A 230 24.28 -28.17 -5.22
N ARG A 231 23.26 -28.01 -6.08
CA ARG A 231 23.44 -28.04 -7.54
C ARG A 231 24.30 -26.91 -8.09
N PHE A 232 24.24 -25.72 -7.50
CA PHE A 232 25.00 -24.56 -7.96
C PHE A 232 26.32 -24.34 -7.19
N GLY A 233 26.61 -25.14 -6.16
CA GLY A 233 27.86 -25.07 -5.39
C GLY A 233 27.98 -23.81 -4.52
N ILE A 234 26.87 -23.40 -3.90
CA ILE A 234 26.75 -22.17 -3.10
C ILE A 234 26.12 -22.45 -1.73
N PRO A 235 26.28 -21.55 -0.73
CA PRO A 235 25.82 -21.84 0.63
C PRO A 235 24.28 -21.95 0.73
N PRO A 236 23.76 -22.98 1.43
CA PRO A 236 22.37 -22.99 1.87
C PRO A 236 22.20 -22.04 3.06
N VAL A 237 21.14 -21.22 3.08
CA VAL A 237 20.88 -20.24 4.14
C VAL A 237 19.54 -20.46 4.84
N GLY A 238 19.50 -20.22 6.14
CA GLY A 238 18.32 -20.51 6.97
C GLY A 238 18.39 -19.84 8.33
N THR A 239 17.22 -19.57 8.89
CA THR A 239 17.02 -18.96 10.21
C THR A 239 15.83 -19.67 10.87
N VAL A 240 15.72 -19.65 12.20
CA VAL A 240 14.56 -20.23 12.90
C VAL A 240 13.24 -19.63 12.38
N ALA A 241 12.16 -20.41 12.35
CA ALA A 241 10.83 -19.93 11.93
C ALA A 241 9.82 -19.98 13.09
N HIS A 242 8.68 -19.30 12.91
CA HIS A 242 7.68 -19.13 13.96
C HIS A 242 7.20 -20.43 14.58
N GLU A 243 7.04 -21.51 13.81
CA GLU A 243 6.52 -22.77 14.34
C GLU A 243 7.35 -23.31 15.52
N TRP A 244 8.65 -23.00 15.58
CA TRP A 244 9.49 -23.38 16.70
C TRP A 244 9.00 -22.75 18.02
N PHE A 245 8.76 -21.45 18.00
CA PHE A 245 8.23 -20.70 19.15
C PHE A 245 6.75 -21.03 19.42
N MET A 246 5.92 -21.13 18.36
CA MET A 246 4.51 -21.49 18.47
C MET A 246 4.32 -22.89 19.07
N GLY A 247 5.08 -23.87 18.57
CA GLY A 247 5.07 -25.25 19.03
C GLY A 247 5.64 -25.39 20.43
N THR A 248 6.77 -24.72 20.74
CA THR A 248 7.30 -24.68 22.11
C THR A 248 6.27 -24.14 23.11
N ALA A 249 5.60 -23.02 22.79
CA ALA A 249 4.53 -22.49 23.63
C ALA A 249 3.38 -23.50 23.83
N ALA A 250 2.89 -24.09 22.74
CA ALA A 250 1.84 -25.11 22.77
C ALA A 250 2.28 -26.46 23.36
N ILE A 251 3.58 -26.69 23.61
CA ILE A 251 4.12 -27.85 24.34
C ILE A 251 4.20 -27.56 25.84
N PHE A 252 4.63 -26.37 26.26
CA PHE A 252 4.87 -26.06 27.67
C PHE A 252 3.71 -25.33 28.39
N ASP A 253 2.74 -24.75 27.67
CA ASP A 253 1.60 -23.94 28.18
C ASP A 253 1.96 -22.71 29.04
N ASP A 254 3.24 -22.36 29.11
CA ASP A 254 3.74 -21.20 29.85
C ASP A 254 4.22 -20.14 28.86
N TYR A 255 3.31 -19.32 28.34
CA TYR A 255 3.63 -18.31 27.32
C TYR A 255 4.62 -17.25 27.83
N LYS A 256 4.65 -16.99 29.15
CA LYS A 256 5.63 -16.09 29.79
C LYS A 256 7.06 -16.63 29.78
N LYS A 257 7.23 -17.95 29.63
CA LYS A 257 8.55 -18.57 29.43
C LYS A 257 8.77 -19.09 28.02
N ALA A 258 7.73 -19.22 27.20
CA ALA A 258 7.79 -19.89 25.90
C ALA A 258 8.89 -19.34 24.97
N THR A 259 9.12 -18.02 24.96
CA THR A 259 10.19 -17.42 24.16
C THR A 259 11.58 -17.81 24.67
N GLU A 260 11.82 -17.75 25.97
CA GLU A 260 13.10 -18.18 26.56
C GLU A 260 13.30 -19.69 26.41
N LEU A 261 12.27 -20.50 26.62
CA LEU A 261 12.31 -21.95 26.39
C LEU A 261 12.66 -22.27 24.94
N ALA A 262 12.07 -21.56 23.96
CA ALA A 262 12.38 -21.76 22.54
C ALA A 262 13.83 -21.36 22.23
N LEU A 263 14.31 -20.23 22.76
CA LEU A 263 15.71 -19.82 22.63
C LEU A 263 16.67 -20.83 23.26
N ARG A 264 16.38 -21.29 24.49
CA ARG A 264 17.12 -22.29 25.27
C ARG A 264 17.29 -23.60 24.50
N HIS A 265 16.21 -24.16 23.97
CA HIS A 265 16.28 -25.40 23.19
C HIS A 265 17.02 -25.18 21.86
N TRP A 266 16.86 -24.02 21.20
CA TRP A 266 17.57 -23.72 19.95
C TRP A 266 19.09 -23.64 20.14
N VAL A 267 19.56 -22.88 21.13
CA VAL A 267 21.00 -22.78 21.43
C VAL A 267 21.54 -24.06 22.06
N GLY A 268 20.71 -24.80 22.80
CA GLY A 268 21.03 -26.16 23.25
C GLY A 268 21.23 -27.15 22.10
N CYS A 269 20.66 -26.89 20.92
CA CYS A 269 20.90 -27.66 19.70
C CYS A 269 22.16 -27.21 18.95
N PHE A 270 22.28 -25.89 18.68
CA PHE A 270 23.22 -25.37 17.67
C PHE A 270 24.35 -24.48 18.24
N GLY A 271 24.28 -24.10 19.51
CA GLY A 271 25.22 -23.18 20.14
C GLY A 271 25.10 -21.77 19.57
N SER A 272 26.22 -21.22 19.12
CA SER A 272 26.27 -19.95 18.37
C SER A 272 26.02 -20.11 16.86
N ASN A 273 25.91 -21.35 16.34
CA ASN A 273 25.51 -21.57 14.95
C ASN A 273 24.00 -21.31 14.80
N LEU A 274 23.59 -20.85 13.60
CA LEU A 274 22.18 -20.54 13.30
C LEU A 274 21.52 -19.54 14.28
N ALA A 275 22.34 -18.72 14.94
CA ALA A 275 21.92 -17.78 15.98
C ALA A 275 21.49 -16.43 15.39
N ILE A 276 20.46 -16.46 14.52
CA ILE A 276 19.67 -15.30 14.11
C ILE A 276 18.28 -15.46 14.73
N ALA A 277 17.88 -14.50 15.56
CA ALA A 277 16.68 -14.56 16.39
C ALA A 277 15.44 -14.04 15.64
N LEU A 278 14.32 -14.77 15.70
CA LEU A 278 13.04 -14.34 15.13
C LEU A 278 12.15 -13.79 16.24
N THR A 279 11.95 -12.48 16.23
CA THR A 279 11.51 -11.69 17.39
C THR A 279 10.00 -11.60 17.55
N ASP A 280 9.23 -11.60 16.46
CA ASP A 280 7.84 -11.18 16.49
C ASP A 280 6.82 -12.30 16.79
N THR A 281 7.20 -13.52 17.19
CA THR A 281 6.19 -14.61 17.37
C THR A 281 5.11 -14.27 18.41
N PHE A 282 5.53 -13.82 19.58
CA PHE A 282 4.68 -13.22 20.61
C PHE A 282 4.98 -11.70 20.74
N GLY A 283 5.43 -11.13 19.62
CA GLY A 283 5.92 -9.77 19.44
C GLY A 283 7.25 -9.42 20.11
N THR A 284 7.87 -8.39 19.56
CA THR A 284 9.28 -8.07 19.79
C THR A 284 9.55 -7.61 21.24
N ARG A 285 8.61 -6.93 21.91
CA ARG A 285 8.85 -6.45 23.29
C ARG A 285 9.02 -7.59 24.30
N GLU A 286 8.13 -8.59 24.26
CA GLU A 286 8.24 -9.78 25.10
C GLU A 286 9.49 -10.58 24.72
N PHE A 287 9.79 -10.68 23.44
CA PHE A 287 11.01 -11.33 22.98
C PHE A 287 12.27 -10.67 23.54
N LEU A 288 12.37 -9.34 23.50
CA LEU A 288 13.55 -8.62 24.00
C LEU A 288 13.76 -8.79 25.51
N HIS A 289 12.70 -8.97 26.29
CA HIS A 289 12.83 -9.35 27.70
C HIS A 289 13.51 -10.73 27.83
N ALA A 290 13.00 -11.76 27.16
CA ALA A 290 13.61 -13.09 27.15
C ALA A 290 15.04 -13.09 26.59
N PHE A 291 15.32 -12.24 25.60
CA PHE A 291 16.61 -12.12 24.93
C PHE A 291 17.70 -11.49 25.81
N SER A 292 17.32 -10.74 26.84
CA SER A 292 18.24 -10.16 27.83
C SER A 292 18.70 -11.16 28.90
N LEU A 293 18.03 -12.33 29.01
CA LEU A 293 18.33 -13.31 30.04
C LEU A 293 19.64 -14.07 29.76
N PRO A 294 20.37 -14.51 30.80
CA PRO A 294 21.49 -15.45 30.66
C PRO A 294 21.02 -16.77 30.02
N VAL A 295 21.85 -17.33 29.13
CA VAL A 295 21.58 -18.61 28.48
C VAL A 295 21.47 -19.72 29.52
N GLN A 296 20.34 -20.42 29.54
CA GLN A 296 20.17 -21.64 30.33
C GLN A 296 20.49 -22.89 29.49
N THR A 297 20.93 -23.96 30.14
CA THR A 297 21.10 -25.27 29.51
C THR A 297 19.79 -26.05 29.51
N VAL A 298 19.73 -27.08 28.66
CA VAL A 298 18.65 -28.06 28.60
C VAL A 298 19.24 -29.47 28.58
N GLU A 299 18.53 -30.45 29.11
CA GLU A 299 18.94 -31.86 29.06
C GLU A 299 19.13 -32.32 27.61
N GLY A 300 20.20 -33.08 27.35
CA GLY A 300 20.62 -33.46 25.99
C GLY A 300 21.20 -32.30 25.14
N GLY A 301 21.12 -31.04 25.61
CA GLY A 301 21.71 -29.88 24.95
C GLY A 301 23.22 -29.75 25.11
N LEU A 302 23.80 -28.69 24.53
CA LEU A 302 25.20 -28.33 24.75
C LEU A 302 25.48 -27.97 26.23
N PRO A 303 26.70 -28.28 26.75
CA PRO A 303 27.07 -28.02 28.13
C PRO A 303 27.19 -26.52 28.43
N ALA A 304 27.06 -26.15 29.71
CA ALA A 304 27.07 -24.75 30.15
C ALA A 304 28.33 -23.98 29.74
N ASP A 305 29.48 -24.67 29.66
CA ASP A 305 30.77 -24.08 29.28
C ASP A 305 30.78 -23.51 27.86
N ALA A 306 29.93 -24.04 26.95
CA ALA A 306 29.76 -23.50 25.60
C ALA A 306 29.19 -22.07 25.57
N PHE A 307 28.60 -21.61 26.68
CA PHE A 307 27.94 -20.32 26.82
C PHE A 307 28.65 -19.37 27.81
N ARG A 308 29.80 -19.77 28.36
CA ARG A 308 30.58 -18.92 29.27
C ARG A 308 31.31 -17.79 28.52
N LYS A 309 31.58 -16.71 29.24
CA LYS A 309 32.51 -15.64 28.88
C LYS A 309 33.88 -15.91 29.53
N GLU A 310 34.89 -15.15 29.10
CA GLU A 310 36.25 -15.24 29.65
C GLU A 310 36.33 -14.87 31.15
N ASP A 311 35.41 -14.04 31.64
CA ASP A 311 35.27 -13.67 33.06
C ASP A 311 34.54 -14.73 33.91
N GLY A 312 34.13 -15.85 33.32
CA GLY A 312 33.39 -16.93 33.98
C GLY A 312 31.88 -16.70 34.12
N THR A 313 31.34 -15.54 33.71
CA THR A 313 29.89 -15.32 33.64
C THR A 313 29.27 -16.05 32.43
N THR A 314 27.95 -16.18 32.39
CA THR A 314 27.24 -16.76 31.23
C THR A 314 26.80 -15.65 30.27
N LYS A 315 26.92 -15.87 28.97
CA LYS A 315 26.38 -14.98 27.94
C LYS A 315 24.87 -14.89 28.03
N THR A 316 24.32 -13.72 27.78
CA THR A 316 22.90 -13.53 27.47
C THR A 316 22.58 -14.06 26.07
N TYR A 317 21.29 -14.32 25.77
CA TYR A 317 20.89 -14.66 24.41
C TYR A 317 21.25 -13.53 23.42
N ALA A 318 21.10 -12.26 23.80
CA ALA A 318 21.47 -11.11 22.99
C ALA A 318 22.98 -11.00 22.69
N GLU A 319 23.83 -11.40 23.62
CA GLU A 319 25.28 -11.52 23.38
C GLU A 319 25.60 -12.69 22.44
N LEU A 320 25.00 -13.87 22.69
CA LEU A 320 25.27 -15.10 21.93
C LEU A 320 24.81 -15.03 20.47
N PHE A 321 23.64 -14.43 20.21
CA PHE A 321 23.08 -14.36 18.86
C PHE A 321 23.82 -13.31 18.00
N ALA A 322 24.10 -13.67 16.75
CA ALA A 322 24.76 -12.79 15.79
C ALA A 322 23.85 -11.64 15.32
N GLY A 323 22.53 -11.80 15.45
CA GLY A 323 21.56 -10.83 14.95
C GLY A 323 20.12 -11.29 15.10
N VAL A 324 19.23 -10.57 14.42
CA VAL A 324 17.77 -10.81 14.40
C VAL A 324 17.23 -10.87 12.97
N ARG A 325 16.06 -11.50 12.79
CA ARG A 325 15.27 -11.47 11.55
C ARG A 325 14.02 -10.62 11.77
N GLN A 326 13.78 -9.68 10.86
CA GLN A 326 12.57 -8.87 10.79
C GLN A 326 11.58 -9.50 9.80
N ASP A 327 10.38 -9.82 10.28
CA ASP A 327 9.34 -10.58 9.55
C ASP A 327 7.91 -10.01 9.71
N SER A 328 7.75 -8.94 10.51
CA SER A 328 6.56 -8.09 10.57
C SER A 328 6.87 -6.71 11.20
N GLY A 329 5.88 -5.81 11.27
CA GLY A 329 6.08 -4.41 11.67
C GLY A 329 6.67 -3.52 10.57
N ASP A 330 6.92 -2.25 10.92
CA ASP A 330 7.71 -1.31 10.11
C ASP A 330 9.21 -1.64 10.28
N PRO A 331 9.94 -1.99 9.20
CA PRO A 331 11.37 -2.31 9.27
C PRO A 331 12.26 -1.17 9.79
N ALA A 332 11.90 0.09 9.58
CA ALA A 332 12.68 1.24 10.04
C ALA A 332 12.54 1.45 11.55
N GLU A 333 11.31 1.43 12.07
CA GLU A 333 11.05 1.49 13.52
C GLU A 333 11.57 0.26 14.25
N TYR A 334 11.47 -0.93 13.63
CA TYR A 334 12.11 -2.15 14.15
C TYR A 334 13.62 -1.98 14.30
N THR A 335 14.30 -1.43 13.29
CA THR A 335 15.76 -1.21 13.32
C THR A 335 16.14 -0.21 14.42
N LYS A 336 15.39 0.88 14.60
CA LYS A 336 15.56 1.83 15.72
C LYS A 336 15.37 1.15 17.08
N MET A 337 14.32 0.33 17.23
CA MET A 337 14.05 -0.42 18.45
C MET A 337 15.22 -1.35 18.80
N MET A 338 15.76 -2.07 17.81
CA MET A 338 16.91 -2.95 18.01
C MET A 338 18.18 -2.18 18.39
N ARG A 339 18.43 -0.99 17.81
CA ARG A 339 19.59 -0.14 18.19
C ARG A 339 19.49 0.25 19.66
N ASN A 340 18.35 0.81 20.05
CA ASN A 340 18.07 1.21 21.43
C ASN A 340 18.21 0.04 22.41
N TYR A 341 17.70 -1.15 22.07
CA TYR A 341 17.84 -2.35 22.87
C TYR A 341 19.30 -2.77 23.05
N TYR A 342 20.07 -2.91 21.96
CA TYR A 342 21.46 -3.33 22.06
C TYR A 342 22.32 -2.31 22.83
N ASP A 343 22.02 -1.01 22.73
CA ASP A 343 22.68 0.01 23.56
C ASP A 343 22.33 -0.10 25.05
N GLN A 344 21.07 -0.38 25.40
CA GLN A 344 20.65 -0.63 26.78
C GLN A 344 21.31 -1.90 27.37
N GLN A 345 21.51 -2.93 26.55
CA GLN A 345 22.26 -4.14 26.95
C GLN A 345 23.79 -3.96 26.96
N GLY A 346 24.31 -2.77 26.61
CA GLY A 346 25.74 -2.51 26.51
C GLY A 346 26.45 -3.20 25.33
N ILE A 347 25.69 -3.76 24.38
CA ILE A 347 26.22 -4.54 23.25
C ILE A 347 26.66 -3.59 22.13
N LYS A 348 27.98 -3.53 21.91
CA LYS A 348 28.63 -2.68 20.89
C LYS A 348 29.12 -3.43 19.65
N ASP A 349 29.05 -4.76 19.64
CA ASP A 349 29.36 -5.57 18.47
C ASP A 349 28.43 -5.24 17.29
N LYS A 350 28.95 -5.31 16.06
CA LYS A 350 28.14 -5.17 14.85
C LYS A 350 27.22 -6.37 14.68
N LYS A 351 25.94 -6.22 15.02
CA LYS A 351 24.91 -7.26 14.86
C LYS A 351 24.30 -7.26 13.45
N VAL A 352 23.78 -8.40 13.03
CA VAL A 352 23.09 -8.59 11.75
C VAL A 352 21.59 -8.31 11.89
N ILE A 353 20.98 -7.71 10.87
CA ILE A 353 19.53 -7.74 10.68
C ILE A 353 19.23 -8.41 9.35
N VAL A 354 18.47 -9.50 9.38
CA VAL A 354 17.96 -10.20 8.21
C VAL A 354 16.55 -9.69 7.93
N PHE A 355 16.31 -9.06 6.79
CA PHE A 355 14.97 -8.68 6.35
C PHE A 355 14.39 -9.78 5.46
N SER A 356 13.13 -10.17 5.69
CA SER A 356 12.45 -11.22 4.89
C SER A 356 10.98 -10.97 4.55
N ASP A 357 10.31 -9.96 5.12
CA ASP A 357 8.91 -9.67 4.76
C ASP A 357 8.82 -8.97 3.39
N SER A 358 8.45 -9.76 2.37
CA SER A 358 7.86 -9.27 1.11
C SER A 358 8.73 -8.21 0.37
N LEU A 359 10.04 -8.46 0.30
CA LEU A 359 11.04 -7.55 -0.28
C LEU A 359 10.98 -7.45 -1.81
N ASN A 360 11.25 -6.23 -2.32
CA ASN A 360 11.66 -5.91 -3.68
C ASN A 360 13.02 -5.17 -3.62
N ILE A 361 13.54 -4.67 -4.75
CA ILE A 361 14.84 -4.00 -4.79
C ILE A 361 14.81 -2.71 -3.97
N GLU A 362 13.77 -1.92 -4.15
CA GLU A 362 13.60 -0.59 -3.58
C GLU A 362 13.60 -0.66 -2.05
N ARG A 363 12.87 -1.63 -1.47
CA ARG A 363 12.88 -1.94 -0.02
C ARG A 363 14.25 -2.42 0.48
N CYS A 364 14.96 -3.25 -0.29
CA CYS A 364 16.32 -3.68 0.09
C CYS A 364 17.28 -2.49 0.18
N LEU A 365 17.20 -1.54 -0.75
CA LEU A 365 18.04 -0.34 -0.76
C LEU A 365 17.69 0.60 0.42
N GLU A 366 16.39 0.81 0.66
CA GLU A 366 15.88 1.59 1.80
C GLU A 366 16.37 1.03 3.14
N TYR A 367 16.10 -0.25 3.41
CA TYR A 367 16.42 -0.88 4.70
C TYR A 367 17.92 -1.10 4.87
N LYS A 368 18.69 -1.22 3.77
CA LYS A 368 20.16 -1.21 3.82
C LYS A 368 20.65 0.10 4.42
N LYS A 369 20.19 1.24 3.89
CA LYS A 369 20.57 2.57 4.38
C LYS A 369 20.21 2.75 5.85
N VAL A 370 18.95 2.49 6.23
CA VAL A 370 18.49 2.64 7.63
C VAL A 370 19.28 1.75 8.60
N SER A 371 19.65 0.54 8.18
CA SER A 371 20.45 -0.38 9.00
C SER A 371 21.90 0.09 9.15
N GLU A 372 22.54 0.54 8.08
CA GLU A 372 23.93 0.99 8.09
C GLU A 372 24.10 2.31 8.86
N ASP A 373 23.15 3.25 8.71
CA ASP A 373 23.08 4.49 9.48
C ASP A 373 22.97 4.24 11.00
N LEU A 374 22.37 3.10 11.41
CA LEU A 374 22.26 2.64 12.79
C LEU A 374 23.33 1.61 13.20
N GLY A 375 24.35 1.42 12.36
CA GLY A 375 25.53 0.58 12.67
C GLY A 375 25.30 -0.93 12.58
N PHE A 376 24.22 -1.40 11.97
CA PHE A 376 23.95 -2.82 11.75
C PHE A 376 24.57 -3.36 10.46
N GLN A 377 24.59 -4.69 10.31
CA GLN A 377 24.86 -5.36 9.05
C GLN A 377 23.54 -5.87 8.45
N PRO A 378 22.97 -5.20 7.43
CA PRO A 378 21.76 -5.68 6.76
C PRO A 378 22.07 -6.89 5.86
N THR A 379 21.13 -7.83 5.81
CA THR A 379 21.05 -8.90 4.80
C THR A 379 19.60 -9.14 4.38
N PHE A 380 19.38 -9.65 3.18
CA PHE A 380 18.06 -9.68 2.53
C PHE A 380 17.69 -11.07 2.02
N GLY A 381 16.64 -11.68 2.57
CA GLY A 381 16.04 -12.90 2.04
C GLY A 381 14.90 -12.58 1.08
N VAL A 382 15.18 -12.54 -0.22
CA VAL A 382 14.20 -12.11 -1.23
C VAL A 382 13.50 -13.33 -1.82
N GLY A 383 12.18 -13.43 -1.58
CA GLY A 383 11.39 -14.60 -1.96
C GLY A 383 10.61 -14.45 -3.26
N THR A 384 9.29 -14.32 -3.16
CA THR A 384 8.34 -14.34 -4.29
C THR A 384 8.66 -13.33 -5.41
N TYR A 385 9.27 -12.19 -5.09
CA TYR A 385 9.73 -11.20 -6.08
C TYR A 385 10.79 -11.74 -7.05
N LEU A 386 11.54 -12.76 -6.66
CA LEU A 386 12.48 -13.45 -7.54
C LEU A 386 11.83 -14.63 -8.26
N THR A 387 11.10 -15.50 -7.55
CA THR A 387 10.68 -16.83 -8.07
C THR A 387 9.28 -16.89 -8.70
N ASN A 388 8.51 -15.81 -8.68
CA ASN A 388 7.16 -15.75 -9.25
C ASN A 388 6.85 -14.33 -9.76
N ASP A 389 7.73 -13.80 -10.60
CA ASP A 389 7.57 -12.51 -11.27
C ASP A 389 7.30 -12.71 -12.76
N PHE A 390 6.01 -12.78 -13.11
CA PHE A 390 5.54 -13.01 -14.47
C PHE A 390 4.50 -11.97 -14.88
N VAL A 391 4.43 -11.74 -16.19
CA VAL A 391 3.35 -10.99 -16.84
C VAL A 391 2.54 -11.93 -17.72
N HIS A 392 1.27 -11.59 -17.95
CA HIS A 392 0.40 -12.26 -18.89
C HIS A 392 0.81 -11.91 -20.33
N LEU A 393 1.01 -12.92 -21.18
CA LEU A 393 1.47 -12.75 -22.55
C LEU A 393 0.50 -11.92 -23.40
N LYS A 394 -0.81 -12.06 -23.16
CA LYS A 394 -1.85 -11.40 -23.97
C LYS A 394 -2.09 -9.95 -23.58
N THR A 395 -1.89 -9.59 -22.31
CA THR A 395 -2.30 -8.28 -21.75
C THR A 395 -1.13 -7.44 -21.25
N GLY A 396 0.04 -8.04 -21.04
CA GLY A 396 1.17 -7.40 -20.34
C GLY A 396 0.94 -7.17 -18.84
N ALA A 397 -0.24 -7.50 -18.30
CA ALA A 397 -0.58 -7.31 -16.90
C ALA A 397 0.18 -8.31 -15.99
N LYS A 398 0.27 -8.02 -14.70
CA LYS A 398 0.96 -8.88 -13.73
C LYS A 398 0.19 -10.21 -13.53
N SER A 399 0.84 -11.36 -13.81
CA SER A 399 0.36 -12.65 -13.33
C SER A 399 0.65 -12.77 -11.84
N THR A 400 -0.37 -12.53 -11.01
CA THR A 400 -0.20 -12.43 -9.55
C THR A 400 0.01 -13.82 -8.89
N PRO A 401 1.04 -13.98 -8.03
CA PRO A 401 1.27 -15.21 -7.26
C PRO A 401 0.11 -15.62 -6.35
N LEU A 402 0.07 -16.88 -5.92
CA LEU A 402 -0.85 -17.35 -4.88
C LEU A 402 -0.39 -16.90 -3.49
N ASN A 403 -1.31 -16.35 -2.69
CA ASN A 403 -1.04 -16.02 -1.29
C ASN A 403 -1.42 -17.20 -0.38
N ILE A 404 -0.70 -18.30 -0.54
CA ILE A 404 -0.88 -19.54 0.23
C ILE A 404 0.09 -19.63 1.41
N VAL A 405 -0.37 -20.23 2.51
CA VAL A 405 0.42 -20.56 3.71
C VAL A 405 0.01 -21.92 4.26
N ILE A 406 0.95 -22.62 4.90
CA ILE A 406 0.69 -23.73 5.81
C ILE A 406 1.27 -23.29 7.17
N LYS A 407 0.51 -23.48 8.25
CA LYS A 407 0.90 -23.07 9.60
C LYS A 407 0.66 -24.19 10.60
N LEU A 408 1.54 -24.31 11.59
CA LEU A 408 1.29 -25.13 12.77
C LEU A 408 0.00 -24.63 13.45
N SER A 409 -0.97 -25.52 13.64
CA SER A 409 -2.28 -25.22 14.23
C SER A 409 -2.45 -25.84 15.61
N SER A 410 -1.76 -26.94 15.91
CA SER A 410 -1.66 -27.47 17.28
C SER A 410 -0.33 -28.20 17.53
N ALA A 411 0.07 -28.28 18.79
CA ALA A 411 1.12 -29.16 19.28
C ALA A 411 0.74 -29.71 20.66
N ALA A 412 1.11 -30.96 20.98
CA ALA A 412 0.79 -31.61 22.26
C ALA A 412 -0.70 -31.48 22.68
N GLY A 413 -1.61 -31.53 21.70
CA GLY A 413 -3.06 -31.40 21.90
C GLY A 413 -3.59 -29.98 22.15
N ARG A 414 -2.74 -28.94 22.13
CA ARG A 414 -3.11 -27.54 22.39
C ARG A 414 -2.96 -26.65 21.15
N PRO A 415 -3.81 -25.61 20.97
CA PRO A 415 -3.70 -24.69 19.85
C PRO A 415 -2.36 -23.96 19.78
N ALA A 416 -1.76 -23.92 18.59
CA ALA A 416 -0.57 -23.12 18.32
C ALA A 416 -1.00 -21.74 17.78
N ILE A 417 -0.45 -20.66 18.36
CA ILE A 417 -0.82 -19.28 18.04
C ILE A 417 0.40 -18.41 17.69
N LYS A 418 0.21 -17.36 16.89
CA LYS A 418 1.15 -16.25 16.68
C LYS A 418 0.42 -14.93 16.92
N ILE A 419 1.04 -13.99 17.62
CA ILE A 419 0.53 -12.62 17.80
C ILE A 419 1.11 -11.68 16.72
N SER A 420 2.44 -11.69 16.48
CA SER A 420 3.12 -10.68 15.64
C SER A 420 3.18 -9.27 16.24
N ASP A 421 3.94 -8.37 15.62
CA ASP A 421 3.95 -6.96 16.00
C ASP A 421 2.78 -6.15 15.38
N ASN A 422 1.97 -6.77 14.51
CA ASN A 422 0.80 -6.13 13.87
C ASN A 422 -0.50 -6.82 14.31
N VAL A 423 -1.44 -6.08 14.90
CA VAL A 423 -2.73 -6.61 15.42
C VAL A 423 -3.51 -7.42 14.37
N GLY A 424 -3.50 -6.99 13.10
CA GLY A 424 -4.15 -7.70 11.99
C GLY A 424 -3.42 -8.95 11.46
N LYS A 425 -2.25 -9.32 12.01
CA LYS A 425 -1.47 -10.51 11.60
C LYS A 425 -1.54 -11.66 12.63
N ASN A 426 -2.33 -11.53 13.70
CA ASN A 426 -2.63 -12.62 14.66
C ASN A 426 -3.13 -13.89 13.92
N THR A 427 -2.69 -15.08 14.33
CA THR A 427 -3.24 -16.34 13.80
C THR A 427 -3.24 -17.46 14.84
N GLY A 428 -4.27 -18.30 14.79
CA GLY A 428 -4.49 -19.43 15.70
C GLY A 428 -5.89 -19.35 16.31
N ASP A 429 -6.11 -20.09 17.39
CA ASP A 429 -7.35 -20.01 18.16
C ASP A 429 -7.54 -18.62 18.79
N LYS A 430 -8.73 -18.03 18.66
CA LYS A 430 -9.01 -16.65 19.11
C LYS A 430 -8.97 -16.53 20.63
N ASP A 431 -9.56 -17.48 21.35
CA ASP A 431 -9.65 -17.41 22.81
C ASP A 431 -8.27 -17.60 23.45
N VAL A 432 -7.43 -18.47 22.86
CA VAL A 432 -6.02 -18.60 23.25
C VAL A 432 -5.22 -17.33 22.93
N VAL A 433 -5.43 -16.68 21.77
CA VAL A 433 -4.78 -15.40 21.45
C VAL A 433 -5.14 -14.32 22.49
N GLU A 434 -6.43 -14.15 22.81
CA GLU A 434 -6.87 -13.14 23.78
C GLU A 434 -6.47 -13.48 25.23
N ARG A 435 -6.37 -14.77 25.57
CA ARG A 435 -5.79 -15.20 26.86
C ARG A 435 -4.31 -14.83 26.94
N VAL A 436 -3.53 -15.17 25.93
CA VAL A 436 -2.06 -14.98 25.92
C VAL A 436 -1.69 -13.50 25.86
N LYS A 437 -2.42 -12.66 25.11
CA LYS A 437 -2.26 -11.20 25.18
C LYS A 437 -2.37 -10.70 26.63
N ARG A 438 -3.44 -11.08 27.34
CA ARG A 438 -3.65 -10.69 28.74
C ARG A 438 -2.56 -11.24 29.66
N GLU A 439 -2.11 -12.48 29.47
CA GLU A 439 -1.04 -13.09 30.26
C GLU A 439 0.31 -12.36 30.09
N LEU A 440 0.68 -11.99 28.85
CA LEU A 440 1.92 -11.30 28.50
C LEU A 440 1.88 -9.78 28.77
N GLY A 441 0.77 -9.25 29.29
CA GLY A 441 0.62 -7.81 29.49
C GLY A 441 0.59 -7.02 28.19
N TYR A 442 0.11 -7.62 27.09
CA TYR A 442 -0.26 -6.88 25.89
C TYR A 442 -1.39 -5.93 26.23
N VAL A 443 -1.02 -4.67 26.46
CA VAL A 443 -1.97 -3.57 26.43
C VAL A 443 -2.34 -3.35 24.98
N GLU A 444 -3.50 -3.85 24.57
CA GLU A 444 -4.18 -3.30 23.42
C GLU A 444 -4.43 -1.83 23.70
N ARG A 445 -3.64 -0.98 23.03
CA ARG A 445 -4.00 0.42 22.91
C ARG A 445 -5.17 0.48 21.94
N GLU A 446 -6.37 0.73 22.46
CA GLU A 446 -7.36 1.48 21.70
C GLU A 446 -6.73 2.84 21.37
N TRP A 447 -6.15 2.94 20.18
CA TRP A 447 -5.53 4.16 19.72
C TRP A 447 -6.62 5.12 19.22
N LYS A 448 -7.21 5.88 20.16
CA LYS A 448 -7.60 7.26 19.84
C LYS A 448 -6.33 8.00 19.44
N GLU A 449 -6.16 8.16 18.14
CA GLU A 449 -4.94 8.57 17.44
C GLU A 449 -3.74 7.60 17.59
N ALA A 450 -2.99 7.41 16.50
CA ALA A 450 -1.76 6.62 16.36
C ALA A 450 -1.82 5.07 16.21
N SER A 451 -2.99 4.47 15.92
CA SER A 451 -3.04 3.26 15.06
C SER A 451 -2.86 3.62 13.58
N LEU A 452 -3.29 4.83 13.20
CA LEU A 452 -3.21 5.32 11.82
C LEU A 452 -1.78 5.49 11.32
N ILE A 453 -0.79 5.83 12.15
CA ILE A 453 0.56 6.15 11.65
C ILE A 453 1.27 4.93 11.04
N VAL A 454 1.13 3.72 11.61
CA VAL A 454 1.79 2.52 11.06
C VAL A 454 1.10 2.04 9.78
N VAL A 455 -0.22 2.24 9.66
CA VAL A 455 -0.96 1.98 8.43
C VAL A 455 -0.69 3.07 7.39
N LEU A 456 -0.57 4.34 7.78
CA LEU A 456 -0.13 5.45 6.92
C LEU A 456 1.29 5.25 6.43
N VAL A 457 2.25 4.75 7.23
CA VAL A 457 3.60 4.48 6.72
C VAL A 457 3.57 3.32 5.72
N PHE A 458 2.82 2.25 5.97
CA PHE A 458 2.65 1.18 4.98
C PHE A 458 1.93 1.64 3.70
N ILE A 459 0.92 2.52 3.81
CA ILE A 459 0.17 3.06 2.68
C ILE A 459 0.99 4.13 1.95
N VAL A 460 1.65 5.06 2.64
CA VAL A 460 2.55 6.06 2.04
C VAL A 460 3.73 5.38 1.36
N VAL A 461 4.36 4.34 1.94
CA VAL A 461 5.42 3.59 1.26
C VAL A 461 4.88 2.79 0.07
N THR A 462 3.64 2.28 0.12
CA THR A 462 3.03 1.59 -1.03
C THR A 462 2.56 2.58 -2.11
N ILE A 463 2.14 3.79 -1.75
CA ILE A 463 1.85 4.91 -2.66
C ILE A 463 3.16 5.46 -3.25
N GLN A 464 4.25 5.58 -2.48
CA GLN A 464 5.56 5.99 -2.98
C GLN A 464 6.09 4.98 -4.03
N LEU A 465 5.91 3.68 -3.76
CA LEU A 465 6.24 2.59 -4.69
C LEU A 465 5.28 2.53 -5.91
N ALA A 466 4.02 2.97 -5.77
CA ALA A 466 3.09 3.11 -6.89
C ALA A 466 3.37 4.36 -7.74
N MET A 467 3.77 5.48 -7.12
CA MET A 467 4.11 6.73 -7.81
C MET A 467 5.47 6.64 -8.53
N GLN A 468 6.42 5.85 -8.02
CA GLN A 468 7.64 5.50 -8.77
C GLN A 468 7.39 4.56 -9.96
N SER A 469 6.19 3.99 -10.12
CA SER A 469 5.77 3.28 -11.35
C SER A 469 5.20 4.22 -12.43
N HIS A 470 5.09 5.53 -12.16
CA HIS A 470 4.45 6.51 -13.05
C HIS A 470 5.31 7.74 -13.38
N ALA A 471 6.61 7.52 -13.57
CA ALA A 471 7.46 8.29 -14.48
C ALA A 471 8.52 7.32 -15.03
N GLU A 472 8.72 7.10 -16.32
CA GLU A 472 8.39 7.93 -17.49
C GLU A 472 7.81 7.12 -18.65
N LYS A 473 6.82 7.69 -19.35
CA LYS A 473 6.98 7.92 -20.79
C LYS A 473 6.27 9.20 -21.18
N GLU A 474 6.97 10.03 -21.93
CA GLU A 474 6.73 11.47 -21.96
C GLU A 474 5.46 11.91 -22.68
N THR A 475 4.79 12.86 -22.01
CA THR A 475 4.09 14.05 -22.54
C THR A 475 3.26 13.93 -23.83
N THR A 476 1.96 14.17 -23.67
CA THR A 476 1.36 15.35 -24.29
C THR A 476 0.25 15.89 -23.37
N LEU A 477 0.13 17.22 -23.29
CA LEU A 477 -0.82 17.92 -22.42
C LEU A 477 -2.27 17.57 -22.77
N GLU A 478 -3.10 17.27 -21.76
CA GLU A 478 -4.32 18.05 -21.48
C GLU A 478 -4.87 17.77 -20.08
N SER A 479 -5.79 18.64 -19.61
CA SER A 479 -5.98 18.95 -18.19
C SER A 479 -7.21 18.31 -17.53
N ARG A 480 -7.09 17.95 -16.24
CA ARG A 480 -8.15 17.86 -15.21
C ARG A 480 -9.38 16.98 -15.55
N GLN A 481 -9.28 15.66 -15.37
CA GLN A 481 -10.44 14.80 -15.11
C GLN A 481 -10.25 13.98 -13.82
N PHE A 482 -11.14 14.20 -12.86
CA PHE A 482 -11.27 13.47 -11.59
C PHE A 482 -12.29 12.33 -11.76
N GLN A 483 -12.20 11.25 -10.96
CA GLN A 483 -12.53 9.90 -11.46
C GLN A 483 -13.63 9.11 -10.71
N LEU A 484 -14.39 9.64 -9.74
CA LEU A 484 -15.38 8.81 -9.04
C LEU A 484 -16.45 8.25 -9.99
N GLY A 485 -16.95 9.05 -10.94
CA GLY A 485 -17.88 8.55 -11.97
C GLY A 485 -17.27 7.48 -12.89
N GLY A 486 -15.96 7.55 -13.17
CA GLY A 486 -15.26 6.56 -13.99
C GLY A 486 -15.06 5.21 -13.30
N ILE A 487 -14.91 5.22 -11.96
CA ILE A 487 -14.79 4.00 -11.16
C ILE A 487 -16.11 3.21 -11.15
N LEU A 488 -17.26 3.91 -11.03
CA LEU A 488 -18.58 3.28 -11.06
C LEU A 488 -18.98 2.74 -12.44
N GLY A 489 -18.60 3.42 -13.52
CA GLY A 489 -18.99 3.07 -14.90
C GLY A 489 -18.44 1.73 -15.43
N SER A 490 -17.59 1.03 -14.68
CA SER A 490 -16.97 -0.23 -15.09
C SER A 490 -17.89 -1.45 -15.05
N GLY A 491 -19.16 -1.27 -14.63
CA GLY A 491 -20.06 -2.36 -14.21
C GLY A 491 -21.45 -2.39 -14.84
N SER A 492 -21.64 -2.03 -16.12
CA SER A 492 -22.92 -2.28 -16.83
C SER A 492 -22.81 -2.27 -18.36
N LEU A 493 -22.62 -3.46 -18.96
CA LEU A 493 -23.32 -3.96 -20.17
C LEU A 493 -22.68 -5.25 -20.71
N GLN A 494 -23.32 -6.39 -20.44
CA GLN A 494 -23.32 -7.50 -21.40
C GLN A 494 -24.44 -7.25 -22.43
N VAL A 495 -24.24 -7.67 -23.68
CA VAL A 495 -25.07 -8.70 -24.35
C VAL A 495 -24.44 -9.06 -25.70
N LEU A 496 -24.40 -10.35 -26.00
CA LEU A 496 -23.86 -10.96 -27.22
C LEU A 496 -24.76 -10.72 -28.44
N ARG A 497 -24.15 -10.68 -29.65
CA ARG A 497 -24.70 -11.40 -30.81
C ARG A 497 -23.62 -11.80 -31.82
N ILE A 498 -23.90 -12.88 -32.55
CA ILE A 498 -22.95 -13.76 -33.26
C ILE A 498 -23.18 -13.69 -34.78
N ASP A 499 -22.09 -13.84 -35.55
CA ASP A 499 -21.99 -14.17 -37.00
C ASP A 499 -22.66 -13.21 -38.03
N GLN A 500 -22.05 -12.93 -39.20
CA GLN A 500 -21.53 -13.91 -40.16
C GLN A 500 -20.42 -13.39 -41.10
N ASN A 501 -19.62 -14.36 -41.57
CA ASN A 501 -18.99 -14.51 -42.90
C ASN A 501 -17.79 -13.64 -43.33
N GLU A 502 -16.72 -14.37 -43.70
CA GLU A 502 -16.00 -14.34 -45.00
C GLU A 502 -15.46 -12.99 -45.57
N LYS A 503 -14.27 -12.90 -46.21
CA LYS A 503 -13.30 -13.91 -46.65
C LYS A 503 -11.91 -13.28 -46.85
N SER A 504 -10.92 -14.16 -46.83
CA SER A 504 -9.50 -13.99 -47.16
C SER A 504 -9.12 -13.21 -48.45
N ALA A 505 -7.99 -12.48 -48.33
CA ALA A 505 -6.80 -12.55 -49.20
C ALA A 505 -6.63 -11.69 -50.50
N PHE A 506 -5.39 -11.18 -50.60
CA PHE A 506 -4.52 -10.97 -51.79
C PHE A 506 -4.78 -9.85 -52.83
N MET A 507 -3.84 -8.90 -52.85
CA MET A 507 -3.04 -8.46 -54.01
C MET A 507 -3.66 -8.53 -55.43
N GLN A 508 -3.95 -7.38 -56.04
CA GLN A 508 -3.20 -6.80 -57.19
C GLN A 508 -3.93 -5.60 -57.82
N SER A 509 -3.16 -4.58 -58.21
CA SER A 509 -3.54 -3.51 -59.16
C SER A 509 -3.24 -3.98 -60.62
N PRO A 510 -3.47 -3.20 -61.70
CA PRO A 510 -4.03 -1.85 -61.82
C PRO A 510 -5.07 -1.67 -62.96
N SER A 511 -5.69 -0.47 -63.10
CA SER A 511 -5.54 0.38 -64.31
C SER A 511 -6.52 1.58 -64.40
N ARG A 512 -6.00 2.70 -64.92
CA ARG A 512 -6.63 3.79 -65.71
C ARG A 512 -8.17 3.98 -65.57
N SER A 513 -8.66 5.16 -65.18
CA SER A 513 -8.54 6.37 -66.00
C SER A 513 -9.13 7.62 -65.31
N THR A 514 -8.57 8.79 -65.63
CA THR A 514 -9.11 10.14 -65.38
C THR A 514 -9.83 10.65 -66.66
N PRO A 515 -10.36 11.90 -66.76
CA PRO A 515 -10.55 12.97 -65.76
C PRO A 515 -11.97 13.61 -65.78
N SER A 516 -12.09 14.76 -65.11
CA SER A 516 -13.02 15.89 -65.34
C SER A 516 -14.15 16.09 -64.31
N SER A 517 -14.51 17.32 -63.93
CA SER A 517 -13.78 18.61 -63.95
C SER A 517 -14.54 19.66 -63.12
N ASN A 518 -13.84 20.76 -62.78
CA ASN A 518 -14.38 22.07 -62.40
C ASN A 518 -15.19 22.16 -61.09
N SER A 519 -14.64 22.68 -59.99
CA SER A 519 -14.24 24.09 -59.71
C SER A 519 -15.40 25.00 -59.31
N TYR A 520 -15.34 25.63 -58.15
CA TYR A 520 -14.86 27.01 -58.06
C TYR A 520 -14.41 27.37 -56.64
N VAL A 521 -13.38 28.20 -56.55
CA VAL A 521 -12.80 28.71 -55.30
C VAL A 521 -13.29 30.13 -55.07
N SER A 522 -13.64 30.48 -53.83
CA SER A 522 -13.52 31.86 -53.35
C SER A 522 -13.14 31.87 -51.87
N VAL A 523 -11.89 32.22 -51.57
CA VAL A 523 -11.39 32.49 -50.21
C VAL A 523 -11.13 33.98 -50.07
N ALA A 524 -11.84 34.61 -49.14
CA ALA A 524 -11.47 35.85 -48.44
C ALA A 524 -12.50 36.06 -47.32
N ALA A 525 -12.21 36.49 -46.09
CA ALA A 525 -11.00 36.62 -45.29
C ALA A 525 -11.50 37.29 -43.98
N SER A 526 -11.21 36.72 -42.79
CA SER A 526 -11.19 37.38 -41.45
C SER A 526 -12.39 38.26 -40.99
N VAL A 527 -12.85 38.28 -39.74
CA VAL A 527 -12.28 37.91 -38.42
C VAL A 527 -13.46 37.41 -37.56
N ASP A 528 -13.28 36.34 -36.78
CA ASP A 528 -13.69 36.27 -35.36
C ASP A 528 -13.47 34.87 -34.80
N SER A 529 -12.71 34.81 -33.70
CA SER A 529 -12.43 33.62 -32.91
C SER A 529 -13.49 33.41 -31.81
N ALA A 530 -13.50 32.23 -31.19
CA ALA A 530 -14.27 31.87 -29.98
C ALA A 530 -15.75 31.43 -30.14
N ALA A 531 -16.06 30.55 -31.10
CA ALA A 531 -17.41 29.93 -31.22
C ALA A 531 -17.45 28.38 -31.22
N SER A 532 -16.34 27.67 -30.95
CA SER A 532 -16.24 26.21 -31.17
C SER A 532 -16.26 25.32 -29.91
N ALA A 533 -16.70 25.83 -28.76
CA ALA A 533 -16.56 25.14 -27.46
C ALA A 533 -17.88 24.66 -26.79
N LEU A 534 -19.05 24.83 -27.42
CA LEU A 534 -20.36 24.72 -26.75
C LEU A 534 -21.27 23.55 -27.16
N ALA A 535 -20.81 22.63 -28.02
CA ALA A 535 -21.55 21.41 -28.35
C ALA A 535 -21.78 20.39 -27.21
N PRO A 536 -20.95 20.23 -26.16
CA PRO A 536 -21.04 19.06 -25.27
C PRO A 536 -22.09 19.15 -24.15
N THR A 537 -22.83 20.27 -23.99
CA THR A 537 -23.80 20.42 -22.88
C THR A 537 -25.18 19.83 -23.17
N ALA A 538 -25.64 19.82 -24.42
CA ALA A 538 -26.96 19.29 -24.77
C ALA A 538 -27.04 17.76 -24.66
N SER A 539 -25.98 17.02 -25.03
CA SER A 539 -25.93 15.56 -24.86
C SER A 539 -25.84 15.16 -23.39
N ARG A 540 -25.09 15.91 -22.56
CA ARG A 540 -25.00 15.65 -21.11
C ARG A 540 -26.36 15.71 -20.41
N LEU A 541 -27.21 16.68 -20.77
CA LEU A 541 -28.58 16.78 -20.22
C LEU A 541 -29.45 15.58 -20.58
N ASN A 542 -29.38 15.11 -21.83
CA ASN A 542 -30.10 13.91 -22.25
C ASN A 542 -29.63 12.66 -21.48
N ASN A 543 -28.33 12.52 -21.23
CA ASN A 543 -27.79 11.41 -20.45
C ASN A 543 -28.31 11.42 -18.99
N VAL A 544 -28.37 12.60 -18.35
CA VAL A 544 -28.97 12.76 -17.00
C VAL A 544 -30.46 12.41 -17.01
N MET A 545 -31.18 12.75 -18.09
CA MET A 545 -32.59 12.39 -18.26
C MET A 545 -32.80 10.89 -18.42
N GLU A 546 -31.91 10.17 -19.12
CA GLU A 546 -32.01 8.72 -19.32
C GLU A 546 -31.63 7.94 -18.06
N GLU A 547 -30.56 8.33 -17.35
CA GLU A 547 -30.13 7.70 -16.09
C GLU A 547 -31.20 7.82 -14.99
N LEU A 548 -31.77 9.01 -14.74
CA LEU A 548 -32.83 9.22 -13.74
C LEU A 548 -34.20 8.61 -14.12
N ALA A 549 -34.31 7.99 -15.30
CA ALA A 549 -35.50 7.32 -15.79
C ALA A 549 -35.41 5.78 -15.79
N HIS A 550 -34.22 5.19 -15.58
CA HIS A 550 -34.03 3.74 -15.62
C HIS A 550 -34.08 3.05 -14.24
N ASP A 551 -33.69 3.75 -13.16
CA ASP A 551 -33.58 3.15 -11.82
C ASP A 551 -34.79 3.44 -10.91
N GLU A 552 -35.90 2.74 -11.14
CA GLU A 552 -37.03 2.63 -10.19
C GLU A 552 -37.19 1.19 -9.65
N ALA A 553 -36.09 0.41 -9.51
CA ALA A 553 -36.12 -0.89 -8.82
C ALA A 553 -34.73 -1.47 -8.41
N ASN A 554 -34.10 -0.96 -7.33
CA ASN A 554 -33.45 -1.77 -6.27
C ASN A 554 -32.53 -0.94 -5.37
N MET A 555 -32.82 -0.88 -4.07
CA MET A 555 -31.78 -0.89 -3.04
C MET A 555 -32.37 -1.54 -1.78
N GLN A 556 -31.82 -2.70 -1.41
CA GLN A 556 -31.93 -3.26 -0.06
C GLN A 556 -30.57 -3.04 0.60
N ASP A 557 -30.59 -2.74 1.90
CA ASP A 557 -29.45 -2.35 2.74
C ASP A 557 -28.88 -0.93 2.50
N SER A 558 -29.55 0.07 3.10
CA SER A 558 -28.91 1.31 3.55
C SER A 558 -28.04 1.03 4.79
N PRO A 559 -26.82 1.59 4.90
CA PRO A 559 -25.98 1.39 6.09
C PRO A 559 -26.65 1.92 7.36
N THR A 560 -26.45 1.22 8.47
CA THR A 560 -26.89 1.67 9.80
C THR A 560 -26.20 2.98 10.20
N GLU A 561 -26.91 3.86 10.89
CA GLU A 561 -26.46 5.20 11.32
C GLU A 561 -25.07 5.19 12.00
N GLU A 562 -24.81 4.19 12.84
CA GLU A 562 -23.53 4.00 13.53
C GLU A 562 -22.37 3.77 12.53
N GLY A 563 -22.55 2.90 11.53
CA GLY A 563 -21.56 2.63 10.48
C GLY A 563 -21.36 3.79 9.48
N ALA A 564 -22.40 4.58 9.22
CA ALA A 564 -22.27 5.80 8.43
C ALA A 564 -21.42 6.87 9.14
N ASN A 565 -21.58 6.99 10.46
CA ASN A 565 -20.76 7.88 11.30
C ASN A 565 -19.30 7.41 11.40
N GLU A 566 -19.07 6.10 11.51
CA GLU A 566 -17.71 5.52 11.45
C GLU A 566 -17.02 5.80 10.11
N LEU A 567 -17.72 5.58 8.98
CA LEU A 567 -17.20 5.85 7.63
C LEU A 567 -16.92 7.34 7.40
N LEU A 568 -17.81 8.22 7.83
CA LEU A 568 -17.58 9.67 7.80
C LEU A 568 -16.33 10.04 8.62
N SER A 569 -16.20 9.53 9.85
CA SER A 569 -15.03 9.79 10.69
C SER A 569 -13.74 9.30 10.03
N ALA A 570 -13.75 8.13 9.38
CA ALA A 570 -12.61 7.60 8.63
C ALA A 570 -12.23 8.50 7.44
N LEU A 571 -13.22 8.98 6.66
CA LEU A 571 -13.01 9.94 5.58
C LEU A 571 -12.42 11.26 6.10
N VAL A 572 -12.97 11.83 7.17
CA VAL A 572 -12.45 13.08 7.77
C VAL A 572 -10.99 12.91 8.17
N GLN A 573 -10.67 11.84 8.90
CA GLN A 573 -9.29 11.58 9.36
C GLN A 573 -8.31 11.37 8.20
N ALA A 574 -8.75 10.74 7.10
CA ALA A 574 -7.90 10.49 5.95
C ALA A 574 -7.74 11.71 5.02
N LEU A 575 -8.75 12.59 4.94
CA LEU A 575 -8.73 13.81 4.13
C LEU A 575 -7.99 14.96 4.83
N THR A 576 -8.15 15.13 6.15
CA THR A 576 -7.52 16.21 6.93
C THR A 576 -6.02 16.43 6.67
N PRO A 577 -5.14 15.39 6.59
CA PRO A 577 -3.71 15.61 6.34
C PRO A 577 -3.34 15.95 4.89
N ILE A 578 -4.24 15.77 3.92
CA ILE A 578 -3.97 16.04 2.49
C ILE A 578 -4.64 17.32 1.97
N LEU A 579 -5.60 17.89 2.70
CA LEU A 579 -6.20 19.18 2.37
C LEU A 579 -5.36 20.32 2.95
N PRO A 580 -5.18 21.44 2.24
CA PRO A 580 -4.39 22.55 2.75
C PRO A 580 -5.07 23.16 3.99
N PRO A 581 -4.33 23.39 5.09
CA PRO A 581 -4.90 24.00 6.28
C PRO A 581 -5.38 25.42 5.95
N ARG A 582 -6.56 25.79 6.47
CA ARG A 582 -7.10 27.13 6.27
C ARG A 582 -6.23 28.16 6.99
N ASN A 583 -5.36 28.85 6.24
CA ASN A 583 -4.66 30.02 6.72
C ASN A 583 -5.69 31.01 7.28
N SER A 584 -5.68 31.20 8.59
CA SER A 584 -6.46 32.26 9.24
C SER A 584 -5.70 33.57 9.03
N PRO A 585 -6.25 34.55 8.30
CA PRO A 585 -5.55 35.81 8.05
C PRO A 585 -5.53 36.65 9.33
N GLY A 586 -4.44 36.54 10.12
CA GLY A 586 -4.45 37.15 11.45
C GLY A 586 -3.19 37.07 12.32
N ALA A 587 -1.97 36.93 11.77
CA ALA A 587 -0.72 37.19 12.51
C ALA A 587 0.48 37.40 11.58
N SER A 588 0.81 38.66 11.26
CA SER A 588 2.02 39.02 10.51
C SER A 588 2.87 40.07 11.25
N HIS A 589 4.19 39.82 11.29
CA HIS A 589 5.28 40.69 11.77
C HIS A 589 5.34 40.92 13.31
N PHE A 590 6.48 40.79 13.98
CA PHE A 590 7.80 41.36 13.65
C PHE A 590 8.97 40.37 13.82
N GLY A 591 10.17 40.74 13.34
CA GLY A 591 11.33 39.84 13.27
C GLY A 591 12.57 40.28 14.05
N SER A 592 13.71 39.73 13.62
CA SER A 592 15.11 40.03 13.98
C SER A 592 15.67 39.53 15.33
N ASP A 593 16.92 39.07 15.22
CA ASP A 593 17.89 38.70 16.26
C ASP A 593 17.82 39.47 17.59
N ARG A 594 17.99 38.73 18.70
CA ARG A 594 19.05 39.08 19.69
C ARG A 594 19.35 37.99 20.72
N THR A 595 20.65 37.72 20.86
CA THR A 595 21.29 37.03 21.99
C THR A 595 21.15 37.82 23.30
N LEU A 596 20.79 37.15 24.41
CA LEU A 596 21.32 37.36 25.77
C LEU A 596 20.71 36.25 26.68
N MET A 597 21.50 35.32 27.24
CA MET A 597 22.33 35.47 28.46
C MET A 597 21.52 35.84 29.71
N VAL A 598 21.37 34.86 30.62
CA VAL A 598 21.11 35.08 32.04
C VAL A 598 22.26 34.47 32.84
N THR A 599 23.10 35.34 33.39
CA THR A 599 24.03 35.07 34.50
C THR A 599 23.25 35.25 35.82
N ASP A 600 23.73 34.93 37.04
CA ASP A 600 25.00 34.41 37.54
C ASP A 600 24.77 33.83 38.96
N ALA A 601 25.62 32.92 39.44
CA ALA A 601 25.89 32.73 40.87
C ALA A 601 27.04 31.73 41.14
N LEU A 602 28.27 32.27 41.30
CA LEU A 602 29.20 32.06 42.43
C LEU A 602 29.44 30.62 42.97
N SER A 603 30.66 30.12 43.20
CA SER A 603 31.97 30.80 43.36
C SER A 603 33.18 29.82 43.42
N THR A 604 34.35 30.22 42.89
CA THR A 604 35.76 30.04 43.38
C THR A 604 36.27 28.64 43.87
N GLU A 605 37.53 28.19 43.68
CA GLU A 605 38.82 28.88 43.40
C GLU A 605 39.97 27.92 42.95
N LYS A 606 41.06 28.48 42.37
CA LYS A 606 42.51 28.05 42.37
C LYS A 606 43.03 26.77 41.67
N THR A 607 43.52 26.99 40.44
CA THR A 607 44.94 26.92 39.97
C THR A 607 46.04 26.27 40.85
N GLU A 608 46.85 25.36 40.27
CA GLU A 608 48.33 25.50 40.19
C GLU A 608 49.00 24.57 39.15
N GLN A 609 50.24 24.90 38.76
CA GLN A 609 51.08 24.25 37.72
C GLN A 609 52.23 23.45 38.37
N ILE A 610 52.92 22.57 37.60
CA ILE A 610 54.40 22.54 37.37
C ILE A 610 54.93 21.14 36.92
N SER A 611 55.97 21.22 36.09
CA SER A 611 56.99 20.26 35.59
C SER A 611 57.42 19.07 36.51
N ALA A 612 58.24 18.08 36.11
CA ALA A 612 58.65 17.45 34.82
C ALA A 612 59.68 16.33 35.11
N LEU A 613 60.16 15.68 34.03
CA LEU A 613 61.48 15.01 33.88
C LEU A 613 61.70 13.56 34.37
N ALA A 614 62.53 12.87 33.56
CA ALA A 614 63.55 11.86 33.95
C ALA A 614 63.10 10.43 34.36
N THR A 615 63.77 9.32 34.00
CA THR A 615 64.63 8.93 32.84
C THR A 615 64.87 7.40 32.92
N SER A 616 65.50 6.83 31.87
CA SER A 616 66.18 5.51 31.79
C SER A 616 65.31 4.23 31.84
N GLY A 617 65.65 3.15 31.13
CA GLY A 617 66.62 3.03 30.03
C GLY A 617 67.22 1.63 29.87
N SER A 618 67.44 1.19 28.61
CA SER A 618 68.36 0.11 28.19
C SER A 618 67.97 -1.35 28.62
N THR A 619 68.34 -2.45 27.94
CA THR A 619 69.02 -2.65 26.63
C THR A 619 68.81 -4.08 26.12
N SER A 620 68.86 -4.24 24.79
CA SER A 620 69.58 -5.29 24.03
C SER A 620 69.65 -6.75 24.55
N THR A 621 69.22 -7.72 23.73
CA THR A 621 70.16 -8.46 22.85
C THR A 621 69.46 -9.43 21.88
N ARG A 622 69.93 -9.42 20.63
CA ARG A 622 69.84 -10.52 19.63
C ARG A 622 71.27 -11.05 19.42
N PRO A 623 71.48 -12.29 18.95
CA PRO A 623 71.85 -12.41 17.52
C PRO A 623 71.48 -13.73 16.81
N HIS A 624 71.24 -13.61 15.49
CA HIS A 624 71.62 -14.49 14.34
C HIS A 624 71.41 -16.03 14.38
N SER A 625 71.22 -16.74 13.26
CA SER A 625 71.56 -16.49 11.84
C SER A 625 70.50 -17.11 10.87
N LYS A 626 70.19 -16.49 9.71
CA LYS A 626 70.62 -16.84 8.31
C LYS A 626 70.19 -18.24 7.82
N SER A 627 69.88 -18.53 6.54
CA SER A 627 70.00 -17.82 5.25
C SER A 627 69.24 -18.59 4.15
N ASP A 628 68.92 -18.13 2.94
CA ASP A 628 68.71 -16.80 2.29
C ASP A 628 68.34 -17.09 0.80
N ARG A 629 67.42 -16.35 0.14
CA ARG A 629 67.57 -16.05 -1.32
C ARG A 629 66.71 -14.90 -1.91
N TRP A 630 67.40 -14.16 -2.78
CA TRP A 630 67.04 -13.03 -3.66
C TRP A 630 65.76 -13.21 -4.53
N SER A 631 65.13 -12.14 -5.06
CA SER A 631 65.76 -10.99 -5.77
C SER A 631 65.04 -9.64 -5.68
N SER A 632 65.84 -8.56 -5.78
CA SER A 632 65.48 -7.12 -5.85
C SER A 632 65.48 -6.62 -7.32
N PRO A 633 65.57 -5.29 -7.65
CA PRO A 633 65.23 -4.02 -6.95
C PRO A 633 64.26 -3.17 -7.84
N ALA A 634 64.03 -1.85 -7.74
CA ALA A 634 64.55 -0.73 -6.95
C ALA A 634 63.48 0.38 -6.84
N THR A 635 63.54 1.24 -5.81
CA THR A 635 63.04 2.63 -5.89
C THR A 635 63.81 3.49 -4.89
N GLU A 636 64.19 4.70 -5.31
CA GLU A 636 65.13 5.55 -4.59
C GLU A 636 64.43 6.68 -3.81
N ARG A 637 65.17 7.31 -2.89
CA ARG A 637 64.75 8.50 -2.11
C ARG A 637 64.70 9.75 -3.05
N ALA A 638 64.21 10.94 -2.69
CA ALA A 638 64.21 11.58 -1.38
C ALA A 638 63.30 12.84 -1.27
N GLU A 639 63.13 13.28 -0.02
CA GLU A 639 63.09 14.68 0.44
C GLU A 639 61.90 15.62 0.20
N THR A 640 61.85 16.59 1.11
CA THR A 640 60.75 17.53 1.43
C THR A 640 60.97 18.92 0.86
N GLN A 641 59.91 19.67 0.51
CA GLN A 641 59.91 21.13 0.70
C GLN A 641 58.53 21.78 0.83
N LYS A 642 58.51 22.99 1.42
CA LYS A 642 57.34 23.84 1.67
C LYS A 642 56.99 24.70 0.44
N GLY A 643 55.73 25.07 0.28
CA GLY A 643 55.25 26.10 -0.66
C GLY A 643 53.93 26.74 -0.19
N ARG A 644 53.65 27.99 -0.57
CA ARG A 644 52.54 28.85 -0.07
C ARG A 644 52.05 29.77 -1.20
N PHE A 645 50.84 30.35 -1.06
CA PHE A 645 50.17 31.31 -1.97
C PHE A 645 49.60 30.69 -3.27
N SER A 646 48.54 31.21 -3.91
CA SER A 646 47.37 32.04 -3.46
C SER A 646 46.33 32.13 -4.61
N ASP A 647 45.30 32.95 -4.41
CA ASP A 647 44.45 33.61 -5.43
C ASP A 647 43.06 32.99 -5.74
N ILE A 648 42.03 33.78 -5.42
CA ILE A 648 40.63 33.62 -5.80
C ILE A 648 40.21 34.93 -6.50
N PRO A 649 39.67 34.90 -7.74
CA PRO A 649 39.05 36.06 -8.35
C PRO A 649 37.54 36.16 -7.99
N PRO A 650 36.95 37.36 -7.85
CA PRO A 650 35.59 37.53 -7.33
C PRO A 650 34.51 37.88 -8.38
N GLY A 651 33.26 37.50 -8.05
CA GLY A 651 32.06 38.29 -8.38
C GLY A 651 31.31 37.97 -9.70
N LEU A 652 30.00 37.74 -9.57
CA LEU A 652 28.94 38.47 -10.30
C LEU A 652 27.56 38.06 -9.74
N ASP A 653 26.76 39.06 -9.31
CA ASP A 653 25.39 38.88 -8.83
C ASP A 653 24.40 38.60 -9.96
N GLY A 654 23.35 37.83 -9.67
CA GLY A 654 22.14 37.71 -10.48
C GLY A 654 20.92 37.48 -9.58
N PRO A 655 19.76 38.12 -9.83
CA PRO A 655 18.58 37.95 -9.00
C PRO A 655 17.97 36.55 -9.20
N PRO A 656 17.34 35.95 -8.15
CA PRO A 656 16.61 34.71 -8.32
C PRO A 656 15.37 34.93 -9.20
N PRO A 657 15.01 33.97 -10.08
CA PRO A 657 13.84 34.11 -10.94
C PRO A 657 12.55 34.05 -10.13
N GLN A 658 11.63 34.95 -10.44
CA GLN A 658 10.24 34.88 -9.98
C GLN A 658 9.57 33.64 -10.60
N ARG A 659 8.67 33.01 -9.85
CA ARG A 659 7.68 32.07 -10.41
C ARG A 659 6.38 32.83 -10.63
N ASP A 660 5.77 32.62 -11.78
CA ASP A 660 4.40 33.06 -12.06
C ASP A 660 3.40 32.12 -11.37
N ASP A 661 2.49 32.68 -10.59
CA ASP A 661 1.33 31.97 -10.02
C ASP A 661 0.10 32.21 -10.91
N ASP A 662 -0.36 31.17 -11.62
CA ASP A 662 -1.68 31.17 -12.29
C ASP A 662 -2.79 30.99 -11.23
N GLY A 663 -3.10 32.09 -10.55
CA GLY A 663 -4.06 32.12 -9.44
C GLY A 663 -5.50 31.88 -9.88
N ALA A 664 -6.16 30.89 -9.27
CA ALA A 664 -7.62 30.92 -9.12
C ALA A 664 -8.01 32.21 -8.38
N SER A 665 -9.12 32.86 -8.75
CA SER A 665 -9.55 34.02 -7.98
C SER A 665 -9.89 33.56 -6.55
N GLN A 666 -9.38 34.28 -5.56
CA GLN A 666 -9.60 33.94 -4.14
C GLN A 666 -11.11 33.91 -3.82
N GLN A 667 -11.89 34.71 -4.55
CA GLN A 667 -13.34 34.83 -4.43
C GLN A 667 -14.10 33.60 -4.95
N ASP A 668 -13.68 32.98 -6.06
CA ASP A 668 -14.26 31.71 -6.56
C ASP A 668 -14.05 30.58 -5.56
N THR A 669 -12.85 30.53 -4.99
CA THR A 669 -12.43 29.54 -4.00
C THR A 669 -13.24 29.66 -2.71
N GLU A 670 -13.43 30.89 -2.21
CA GLU A 670 -14.25 31.16 -1.03
C GLU A 670 -15.73 30.82 -1.26
N LEU A 671 -16.26 31.10 -2.46
CA LEU A 671 -17.63 30.74 -2.82
C LEU A 671 -17.82 29.22 -2.91
N ALA A 672 -16.91 28.50 -3.58
CA ALA A 672 -16.96 27.04 -3.65
C ALA A 672 -16.93 26.43 -2.23
N LEU A 673 -16.02 26.90 -1.36
CA LEU A 673 -15.98 26.48 0.04
C LEU A 673 -17.28 26.82 0.81
N SER A 674 -17.99 27.89 0.45
CA SER A 674 -19.27 28.26 1.08
C SER A 674 -20.43 27.32 0.72
N LEU A 675 -20.42 26.77 -0.50
CA LEU A 675 -21.50 25.91 -1.03
C LEU A 675 -21.38 24.44 -0.60
N LEU A 676 -20.32 24.05 0.12
CA LEU A 676 -20.04 22.65 0.45
C LEU A 676 -21.15 21.94 1.24
N GLY A 677 -21.77 22.62 2.21
CA GLY A 677 -22.88 22.05 2.98
C GLY A 677 -24.11 21.79 2.11
N ASP A 678 -24.45 22.75 1.25
CA ASP A 678 -25.60 22.65 0.34
C ASP A 678 -25.40 21.56 -0.71
N MET A 679 -24.17 21.44 -1.22
CA MET A 679 -23.76 20.41 -2.17
C MET A 679 -23.68 19.02 -1.54
N SER A 680 -23.27 18.92 -0.27
CA SER A 680 -23.35 17.67 0.51
C SER A 680 -24.79 17.15 0.57
N ILE A 681 -25.75 18.01 0.94
CA ILE A 681 -27.17 17.65 1.00
C ILE A 681 -27.67 17.15 -0.36
N LEU A 682 -27.32 17.86 -1.45
CA LEU A 682 -27.68 17.46 -2.81
C LEU A 682 -27.11 16.10 -3.22
N VAL A 683 -25.81 15.87 -3.01
CA VAL A 683 -25.16 14.57 -3.31
C VAL A 683 -25.83 13.44 -2.54
N THR A 684 -26.10 13.62 -1.24
CA THR A 684 -26.76 12.60 -0.41
C THR A 684 -28.15 12.23 -0.92
N HIS A 685 -28.99 13.23 -1.25
CA HIS A 685 -30.36 12.98 -1.71
C HIS A 685 -30.41 12.44 -3.16
N VAL A 686 -29.45 12.80 -4.01
CA VAL A 686 -29.34 12.28 -5.39
C VAL A 686 -28.81 10.85 -5.42
N ALA A 687 -27.91 10.48 -4.49
CA ALA A 687 -27.35 9.12 -4.41
C ALA A 687 -28.39 8.02 -4.18
N VAL A 688 -29.54 8.36 -3.58
CA VAL A 688 -30.71 7.46 -3.42
C VAL A 688 -31.28 7.00 -4.76
N HIS A 689 -31.10 7.79 -5.82
CA HIS A 689 -31.70 7.55 -7.14
C HIS A 689 -30.67 7.25 -8.24
N SER A 690 -29.48 7.85 -8.15
CA SER A 690 -28.39 7.53 -9.06
C SER A 690 -27.05 7.88 -8.43
N VAL A 691 -26.33 6.83 -8.04
CA VAL A 691 -24.96 6.94 -7.52
C VAL A 691 -24.01 7.48 -8.58
N SER A 692 -24.22 7.16 -9.87
CA SER A 692 -23.49 7.73 -11.02
C SER A 692 -23.58 9.27 -11.02
N ILE A 693 -24.79 9.82 -10.87
CA ILE A 693 -25.01 11.27 -10.87
C ILE A 693 -24.46 11.91 -9.59
N ALA A 694 -24.64 11.27 -8.43
CA ALA A 694 -24.06 11.74 -7.17
C ALA A 694 -22.52 11.78 -7.19
N ALA A 695 -21.88 10.79 -7.85
CA ALA A 695 -20.44 10.79 -8.11
C ALA A 695 -20.02 11.96 -9.00
N ARG A 696 -20.70 12.19 -10.13
CA ARG A 696 -20.40 13.34 -11.02
C ARG A 696 -20.58 14.70 -10.35
N LEU A 697 -21.60 14.83 -9.49
CA LEU A 697 -21.84 16.06 -8.74
C LEU A 697 -20.76 16.31 -7.67
N THR A 698 -20.31 15.24 -7.01
CA THR A 698 -19.13 15.23 -6.13
C THR A 698 -17.87 15.59 -6.92
N ASP A 699 -17.72 15.03 -8.14
CA ASP A 699 -16.58 15.27 -9.02
C ASP A 699 -16.48 16.73 -9.46
N ALA A 700 -17.58 17.33 -9.89
CA ALA A 700 -17.66 18.73 -10.26
C ALA A 700 -17.32 19.64 -9.07
N MET A 701 -17.81 19.32 -7.88
CA MET A 701 -17.58 20.14 -6.69
C MET A 701 -16.11 20.11 -6.25
N LEU A 702 -15.47 18.94 -6.23
CA LEU A 702 -14.07 18.82 -5.79
C LEU A 702 -13.09 19.50 -6.76
N LYS A 703 -13.41 19.58 -8.07
CA LYS A 703 -12.65 20.38 -9.05
C LYS A 703 -12.71 21.90 -8.79
N ALA A 704 -13.76 22.39 -8.14
CA ALA A 704 -13.95 23.81 -7.82
C ALA A 704 -13.31 24.22 -6.48
N LEU A 705 -12.83 23.26 -5.69
CA LEU A 705 -12.15 23.48 -4.42
C LEU A 705 -10.62 23.59 -4.58
N PRO A 706 -9.91 24.22 -3.63
CA PRO A 706 -8.45 24.36 -3.67
C PRO A 706 -7.78 23.08 -3.14
N VAL A 707 -8.01 21.95 -3.80
CA VAL A 707 -7.66 20.60 -3.32
C VAL A 707 -7.04 19.75 -4.41
N ASP A 708 -6.13 18.84 -4.05
CA ASP A 708 -5.71 17.78 -4.97
C ASP A 708 -6.80 16.72 -5.07
N ALA A 709 -7.63 16.85 -6.09
CA ALA A 709 -8.69 15.90 -6.41
C ALA A 709 -8.13 14.48 -6.60
N THR A 710 -6.92 14.29 -7.17
CA THR A 710 -6.34 12.94 -7.34
C THR A 710 -6.04 12.30 -5.98
N ALA A 711 -5.45 13.05 -5.06
CA ALA A 711 -5.20 12.59 -3.70
C ALA A 711 -6.52 12.26 -2.98
N ILE A 712 -7.56 13.08 -3.14
CA ILE A 712 -8.90 12.81 -2.60
C ILE A 712 -9.49 11.51 -3.18
N SER A 713 -9.41 11.27 -4.50
CA SER A 713 -9.95 10.05 -5.13
C SER A 713 -9.30 8.78 -4.57
N LEU A 714 -7.98 8.84 -4.38
CA LEU A 714 -7.19 7.75 -3.82
C LEU A 714 -7.54 7.53 -2.34
N VAL A 715 -7.72 8.60 -1.57
CA VAL A 715 -8.19 8.53 -0.17
C VAL A 715 -9.58 7.91 -0.08
N ILE A 716 -10.57 8.35 -0.87
CA ILE A 716 -11.94 7.81 -0.84
C ILE A 716 -11.93 6.32 -1.17
N SER A 717 -11.21 5.93 -2.23
CA SER A 717 -11.09 4.53 -2.65
C SER A 717 -10.37 3.67 -1.60
N ALA A 718 -9.35 4.23 -0.96
CA ALA A 718 -8.62 3.56 0.12
C ALA A 718 -9.46 3.43 1.39
N VAL A 719 -10.26 4.43 1.77
CA VAL A 719 -11.13 4.38 2.95
C VAL A 719 -12.26 3.37 2.73
N ALA A 720 -12.96 3.42 1.59
CA ALA A 720 -13.99 2.43 1.24
C ALA A 720 -13.43 0.99 1.31
N GLY A 721 -12.26 0.76 0.69
CA GLY A 721 -11.57 -0.54 0.74
C GLY A 721 -11.08 -0.95 2.14
N GLN A 722 -10.71 0.00 3.01
CA GLN A 722 -10.25 -0.28 4.38
C GLN A 722 -11.38 -0.73 5.29
N ILE A 723 -12.53 -0.05 5.25
CA ILE A 723 -13.68 -0.41 6.09
C ILE A 723 -14.65 -1.40 5.42
N SER A 724 -14.28 -1.92 4.24
CA SER A 724 -15.06 -2.89 3.45
C SER A 724 -16.45 -2.40 3.03
N THR A 725 -16.61 -1.08 2.81
CA THR A 725 -17.83 -0.48 2.27
C THR A 725 -17.71 -0.27 0.76
N SER A 726 -18.84 -0.22 0.05
CA SER A 726 -18.80 0.11 -1.39
C SER A 726 -18.52 1.60 -1.58
N ILE A 727 -17.91 1.95 -2.71
CA ILE A 727 -17.71 3.35 -3.10
C ILE A 727 -19.06 4.08 -3.19
N GLU A 728 -20.11 3.36 -3.57
CA GLU A 728 -21.50 3.83 -3.65
C GLU A 728 -22.03 4.31 -2.29
N THR A 729 -21.83 3.52 -1.23
CA THR A 729 -22.15 3.92 0.16
C THR A 729 -21.24 5.03 0.71
N THR A 730 -20.10 5.28 0.05
CA THR A 730 -19.08 6.24 0.51
C THR A 730 -19.28 7.64 -0.09
N ILE A 731 -19.77 7.74 -1.33
CA ILE A 731 -19.97 9.00 -2.07
C ILE A 731 -20.76 10.06 -1.29
N PRO A 732 -21.91 9.75 -0.63
CA PRO A 732 -22.66 10.73 0.17
C PRO A 732 -21.86 11.41 1.29
N LEU A 733 -20.80 10.75 1.78
CA LEU A 733 -20.02 11.19 2.93
C LEU A 733 -18.73 11.93 2.53
N VAL A 734 -18.41 12.02 1.24
CA VAL A 734 -17.19 12.66 0.70
C VAL A 734 -17.19 14.17 0.94
N LEU A 735 -18.18 14.90 0.39
CA LEU A 735 -18.26 16.37 0.54
C LEU A 735 -18.38 16.83 2.01
N PRO A 736 -19.17 16.18 2.89
CA PRO A 736 -19.19 16.60 4.29
C PRO A 736 -17.86 16.29 5.00
N ALA A 737 -17.17 15.20 4.68
CA ALA A 737 -15.84 14.94 5.23
C ALA A 737 -14.80 15.99 4.80
N VAL A 738 -14.84 16.43 3.54
CA VAL A 738 -14.04 17.56 3.03
C VAL A 738 -14.39 18.86 3.77
N ALA A 739 -15.66 19.12 4.07
CA ALA A 739 -16.08 20.30 4.82
C ALA A 739 -15.51 20.32 6.26
N VAL A 740 -15.55 19.18 6.98
CA VAL A 740 -14.94 19.07 8.32
C VAL A 740 -13.42 19.25 8.26
N ALA A 741 -12.75 18.65 7.28
CA ALA A 741 -11.30 18.79 7.09
C ALA A 741 -10.89 20.25 6.80
N PHE A 742 -11.74 21.06 6.17
CA PHE A 742 -11.58 22.52 6.04
C PHE A 742 -11.95 23.33 7.30
N GLY A 743 -12.26 22.67 8.42
CA GLY A 743 -12.64 23.31 9.68
C GLY A 743 -14.05 23.91 9.70
N ARG A 744 -14.93 23.49 8.78
CA ARG A 744 -16.35 23.89 8.77
C ARG A 744 -17.20 22.86 9.51
N ARG A 745 -18.33 23.28 10.09
CA ARG A 745 -19.32 22.31 10.60
C ARG A 745 -19.91 21.54 9.43
N ALA A 746 -19.92 20.21 9.55
CA ALA A 746 -20.76 19.37 8.69
C ALA A 746 -22.10 19.16 9.39
N ASP A 747 -23.08 20.01 9.08
CA ASP A 747 -24.48 19.83 9.48
C ASP A 747 -25.11 18.70 8.64
N ILE A 748 -24.76 17.46 8.97
CA ILE A 748 -25.34 16.24 8.38
C ILE A 748 -26.66 15.86 9.08
N THR A 749 -26.93 16.44 10.25
CA THR A 749 -27.97 15.99 11.20
C THR A 749 -29.11 16.99 11.42
N ALA A 750 -29.24 18.04 10.59
CA ALA A 750 -30.16 19.16 10.85
C ALA A 750 -31.51 19.12 10.09
N GLU A 751 -31.62 18.45 8.94
CA GLU A 751 -32.87 18.42 8.13
C GLU A 751 -33.23 16.99 7.68
N GLU A 752 -33.93 16.27 8.57
CA GLU A 752 -34.63 14.97 8.43
C GLU A 752 -33.89 13.73 7.83
N PRO A 753 -34.14 12.52 8.37
CA PRO A 753 -33.56 11.29 7.83
C PRO A 753 -34.13 10.95 6.44
N VAL A 754 -33.25 10.48 5.56
CA VAL A 754 -33.59 10.06 4.19
C VAL A 754 -34.32 8.71 4.21
N ASP A 755 -35.65 8.77 4.32
CA ASP A 755 -36.54 7.60 4.30
C ASP A 755 -36.86 7.15 2.86
N THR A 756 -36.57 5.89 2.55
CA THR A 756 -36.74 5.28 1.22
C THR A 756 -38.18 4.83 0.92
N ALA A 757 -39.12 5.03 1.84
CA ALA A 757 -40.53 4.70 1.62
C ALA A 757 -41.18 5.51 0.48
N ALA A 758 -42.01 4.84 -0.33
CA ALA A 758 -42.61 5.38 -1.56
C ALA A 758 -43.45 6.67 -1.40
N GLN A 759 -43.89 7.00 -0.19
CA GLN A 759 -44.63 8.24 0.10
C GLN A 759 -43.72 9.47 0.32
N ASN A 760 -42.41 9.28 0.51
CA ASN A 760 -41.48 10.36 0.87
C ASN A 760 -40.57 10.83 -0.29
N LEU A 761 -40.49 10.08 -1.41
CA LEU A 761 -39.70 10.49 -2.60
C LEU A 761 -40.09 11.88 -3.12
N THR A 762 -41.37 12.27 -3.04
CA THR A 762 -41.82 13.61 -3.41
C THR A 762 -41.14 14.69 -2.58
N LYS A 763 -40.97 14.47 -1.26
CA LYS A 763 -40.29 15.39 -0.35
C LYS A 763 -38.78 15.42 -0.61
N THR A 764 -38.18 14.28 -0.92
CA THR A 764 -36.77 14.17 -1.39
C THR A 764 -36.56 15.02 -2.65
N TYR A 765 -37.44 14.88 -3.66
CA TYR A 765 -37.36 15.66 -4.90
C TYR A 765 -37.60 17.16 -4.67
N GLU A 766 -38.55 17.55 -3.82
CA GLU A 766 -38.77 18.95 -3.46
C GLU A 766 -37.54 19.55 -2.76
N THR A 767 -36.89 18.78 -1.88
CA THR A 767 -35.63 19.19 -1.21
C THR A 767 -34.51 19.39 -2.22
N VAL A 768 -34.30 18.45 -3.16
CA VAL A 768 -33.29 18.59 -4.22
C VAL A 768 -33.59 19.77 -5.15
N VAL A 769 -34.84 19.98 -5.55
CA VAL A 769 -35.22 21.13 -6.40
C VAL A 769 -35.01 22.45 -5.66
N ASN A 770 -35.43 22.57 -4.41
CA ASN A 770 -35.26 23.78 -3.61
C ASN A 770 -33.78 24.10 -3.36
N LYS A 771 -33.00 23.12 -2.89
CA LYS A 771 -31.58 23.29 -2.56
C LYS A 771 -30.72 23.49 -3.80
N GLY A 772 -31.02 22.79 -4.89
CA GLY A 772 -30.38 22.96 -6.19
C GLY A 772 -30.65 24.34 -6.79
N SER A 773 -31.89 24.84 -6.69
CA SER A 773 -32.22 26.21 -7.10
C SER A 773 -31.43 27.25 -6.31
N TYR A 774 -31.24 27.05 -5.00
CA TYR A 774 -30.39 27.93 -4.19
C TYR A 774 -28.95 27.93 -4.68
N VAL A 775 -28.32 26.76 -4.83
CA VAL A 775 -26.93 26.63 -5.34
C VAL A 775 -26.78 27.27 -6.73
N MET A 776 -27.73 27.01 -7.64
CA MET A 776 -27.75 27.61 -8.98
C MET A 776 -27.73 29.14 -8.92
N ASN A 777 -28.55 29.74 -8.06
CA ASN A 777 -28.64 31.20 -7.92
C ASN A 777 -27.37 31.80 -7.31
N GLN A 778 -26.78 31.15 -6.30
CA GLN A 778 -25.54 31.61 -5.68
C GLN A 778 -24.37 31.60 -6.67
N ILE A 779 -24.22 30.52 -7.46
CA ILE A 779 -23.20 30.46 -8.52
C ILE A 779 -23.50 31.51 -9.60
N THR A 780 -24.74 31.60 -10.08
CA THR A 780 -25.12 32.55 -11.15
C THR A 780 -24.85 33.99 -10.76
N ALA A 781 -25.17 34.39 -9.52
CA ALA A 781 -24.91 35.74 -9.02
C ALA A 781 -23.40 36.07 -9.00
N ALA A 782 -22.56 35.12 -8.58
CA ALA A 782 -21.12 35.30 -8.57
C ALA A 782 -20.50 35.28 -9.97
N SER A 783 -20.93 34.37 -10.85
CA SER A 783 -20.49 34.33 -12.25
C SER A 783 -20.82 35.62 -13.00
N PHE A 784 -21.91 36.31 -12.64
CA PHE A 784 -22.29 37.61 -13.21
C PHE A 784 -21.46 38.79 -12.66
N LEU A 785 -21.01 38.73 -11.40
CA LEU A 785 -20.29 39.83 -10.72
C LEU A 785 -18.77 39.73 -10.86
N ALA A 786 -18.19 38.52 -10.88
CA ALA A 786 -16.75 38.28 -10.83
C ALA A 786 -16.21 37.42 -11.98
N GLY A 787 -17.08 36.71 -12.73
CA GLY A 787 -16.66 35.80 -13.79
C GLY A 787 -16.00 34.54 -13.23
N ALA A 788 -16.80 33.62 -12.71
CA ALA A 788 -16.39 32.42 -11.95
C ALA A 788 -16.41 31.13 -12.81
N PRO A 789 -15.41 30.84 -13.67
CA PRO A 789 -15.43 29.69 -14.57
C PRO A 789 -15.28 28.34 -13.86
N LEU A 790 -14.70 28.32 -12.66
CA LEU A 790 -14.46 27.09 -11.89
C LEU A 790 -15.75 26.40 -11.43
N LEU A 791 -16.86 27.15 -11.36
CA LEU A 791 -18.17 26.64 -10.94
C LEU A 791 -19.14 26.39 -12.12
N ASP A 792 -18.71 26.60 -13.37
CA ASP A 792 -19.53 26.33 -14.56
C ASP A 792 -19.95 24.84 -14.65
N GLU A 793 -19.05 23.91 -14.31
CA GLU A 793 -19.34 22.47 -14.36
C GLU A 793 -20.31 22.06 -13.24
N VAL A 794 -20.15 22.63 -12.03
CA VAL A 794 -21.10 22.45 -10.91
C VAL A 794 -22.48 22.97 -11.28
N LEU A 795 -22.56 24.18 -11.84
CA LEU A 795 -23.82 24.78 -12.29
C LEU A 795 -24.50 23.92 -13.35
N SER A 796 -23.75 23.38 -14.32
CA SER A 796 -24.29 22.55 -15.39
C SER A 796 -24.93 21.26 -14.87
N GLU A 797 -24.30 20.54 -13.93
CA GLU A 797 -24.86 19.29 -13.39
C GLU A 797 -26.08 19.57 -12.49
N VAL A 798 -26.03 20.60 -11.62
CA VAL A 798 -27.17 20.98 -10.76
C VAL A 798 -28.38 21.41 -11.59
N VAL A 799 -28.19 22.20 -12.66
CA VAL A 799 -29.27 22.60 -13.59
C VAL A 799 -29.98 21.38 -14.18
N GLY A 800 -29.23 20.36 -14.61
CA GLY A 800 -29.79 19.13 -15.17
C GLY A 800 -30.68 18.40 -14.15
N ILE A 801 -30.16 18.18 -12.94
CA ILE A 801 -30.88 17.48 -11.87
C ILE A 801 -32.17 18.23 -11.48
N VAL A 802 -32.08 19.54 -11.25
CA VAL A 802 -33.24 20.39 -10.88
C VAL A 802 -34.30 20.39 -11.97
N TYR A 803 -33.91 20.45 -13.26
CA TYR A 803 -34.84 20.41 -14.38
C TYR A 803 -35.62 19.08 -14.47
N VAL A 804 -34.92 17.95 -14.34
CA VAL A 804 -35.55 16.62 -14.42
C VAL A 804 -36.52 16.40 -13.25
N LEU A 805 -36.10 16.73 -12.02
CA LEU A 805 -36.92 16.50 -10.83
C LEU A 805 -38.11 17.46 -10.73
N SER A 806 -37.94 18.74 -11.08
CA SER A 806 -39.08 19.68 -11.17
C SER A 806 -40.10 19.25 -12.23
N THR A 807 -39.64 18.67 -13.34
CA THR A 807 -40.51 18.07 -14.36
C THR A 807 -41.25 16.84 -13.83
N LYS A 808 -40.58 15.91 -13.13
CA LYS A 808 -41.23 14.76 -12.46
C LYS A 808 -42.28 15.21 -11.41
N LEU A 809 -42.01 16.29 -10.68
CA LEU A 809 -42.94 16.90 -9.72
C LEU A 809 -44.08 17.71 -10.36
N ASN A 810 -44.09 17.89 -11.69
CA ASN A 810 -44.96 18.84 -12.41
C ASN A 810 -44.88 20.28 -11.87
N GLN A 811 -43.77 20.62 -11.22
CA GLN A 811 -43.50 21.91 -10.59
C GLN A 811 -42.95 22.87 -11.63
N THR A 812 -43.49 24.08 -11.73
CA THR A 812 -42.95 25.11 -12.63
C THR A 812 -41.86 25.92 -11.94
N MET A 813 -40.78 26.19 -12.68
CA MET A 813 -39.74 27.13 -12.29
C MET A 813 -40.04 28.51 -12.87
N CYS A 814 -39.81 29.55 -12.07
CA CYS A 814 -40.05 30.94 -12.39
C CYS A 814 -38.75 31.75 -12.21
N ALA A 815 -38.43 32.58 -13.19
CA ALA A 815 -37.43 33.62 -13.04
C ALA A 815 -38.02 34.83 -12.28
N LEU A 816 -37.26 35.41 -11.35
CA LEU A 816 -37.58 36.66 -10.66
C LEU A 816 -36.49 37.68 -10.96
N LYS A 817 -36.85 38.77 -11.65
CA LYS A 817 -35.93 39.90 -11.89
C LYS A 817 -35.75 40.73 -10.62
N LEU A 818 -34.50 40.88 -10.22
CA LEU A 818 -34.03 41.72 -9.12
C LEU A 818 -33.25 42.88 -9.72
N ASP A 819 -33.79 44.09 -9.59
CA ASP A 819 -33.14 45.33 -10.00
C ASP A 819 -32.50 45.98 -8.76
N GLN A 820 -31.16 46.08 -8.73
CA GLN A 820 -30.40 46.70 -7.64
C GLN A 820 -29.41 47.72 -8.22
N GLY A 821 -29.79 49.01 -8.19
CA GLY A 821 -29.03 50.08 -8.84
C GLY A 821 -28.95 49.91 -10.37
N ASP A 822 -27.73 49.95 -10.91
CA ASP A 822 -27.45 49.77 -12.34
C ASP A 822 -27.32 48.29 -12.77
N LEU A 823 -27.43 47.36 -11.82
CA LEU A 823 -27.33 45.91 -12.05
C LEU A 823 -28.72 45.29 -11.96
N ALA A 824 -29.06 44.48 -12.96
CA ALA A 824 -30.28 43.70 -13.01
C ALA A 824 -29.92 42.25 -13.31
N TRP A 825 -30.34 41.34 -12.43
CA TRP A 825 -30.15 39.91 -12.60
C TRP A 825 -31.45 39.17 -12.27
N GLU A 826 -31.56 37.93 -12.72
CA GLU A 826 -32.76 37.12 -12.51
C GLU A 826 -32.39 35.85 -11.72
N ILE A 827 -33.18 35.52 -10.69
CA ILE A 827 -33.02 34.29 -9.90
C ILE A 827 -34.11 33.27 -10.27
N LEU A 828 -33.75 31.99 -10.32
CA LEU A 828 -34.65 30.88 -10.61
C LEU A 828 -35.16 30.24 -9.30
N VAL A 829 -36.47 30.23 -9.12
CA VAL A 829 -37.12 29.59 -7.95
C VAL A 829 -38.37 28.83 -8.39
N PRO A 830 -38.87 27.87 -7.59
CA PRO A 830 -40.18 27.29 -7.86
C PRO A 830 -41.29 28.37 -7.83
N CYS A 831 -42.20 28.34 -8.80
CA CYS A 831 -43.27 29.33 -8.95
C CYS A 831 -44.25 29.38 -7.76
N ALA A 832 -44.30 28.32 -6.94
CA ALA A 832 -45.01 28.32 -5.67
C ALA A 832 -44.33 29.25 -4.66
N SER A 833 -43.02 29.09 -4.45
CA SER A 833 -42.19 29.91 -3.56
C SER A 833 -42.15 31.37 -3.97
N ALA A 834 -42.13 31.66 -5.28
CA ALA A 834 -42.22 33.02 -5.83
C ALA A 834 -43.44 33.82 -5.34
N LYS A 835 -44.59 33.16 -5.16
CA LYS A 835 -45.81 33.81 -4.66
C LYS A 835 -45.68 34.19 -3.17
N THR A 836 -44.92 33.42 -2.41
CA THR A 836 -44.67 33.68 -0.98
C THR A 836 -43.72 34.86 -0.80
N PHE A 837 -42.64 34.95 -1.59
CA PHE A 837 -41.73 36.12 -1.58
C PHE A 837 -42.44 37.43 -1.94
N LEU A 838 -43.37 37.39 -2.90
CA LEU A 838 -44.21 38.54 -3.26
C LEU A 838 -45.18 39.01 -2.17
N ALA A 839 -45.49 38.15 -1.19
CA ALA A 839 -46.49 38.42 -0.16
C ALA A 839 -45.89 38.86 1.18
N SER A 840 -44.58 38.69 1.39
CA SER A 840 -43.93 38.84 2.71
C SER A 840 -43.09 40.11 2.89
N ASP A 841 -42.88 40.91 1.83
CA ASP A 841 -42.03 42.13 1.84
C ASP A 841 -40.59 41.89 2.37
N MET A 842 -40.12 40.64 2.35
CA MET A 842 -38.81 40.25 2.84
C MET A 842 -37.71 40.50 1.80
N LYS A 843 -36.58 41.07 2.25
CA LYS A 843 -35.35 41.14 1.46
C LYS A 843 -34.88 39.73 1.09
N ALA A 844 -34.51 39.52 -0.17
CA ALA A 844 -33.92 38.26 -0.62
C ALA A 844 -32.62 37.97 0.16
N PRO A 845 -32.39 36.72 0.63
CA PRO A 845 -31.24 36.39 1.46
C PRO A 845 -29.98 36.18 0.61
N LEU A 846 -29.40 37.26 0.10
CA LEU A 846 -28.03 37.30 -0.42
C LEU A 846 -27.09 37.69 0.73
N TYR A 847 -26.64 36.71 1.51
CA TYR A 847 -25.65 36.89 2.57
C TYR A 847 -24.27 36.35 2.14
N TYR A 848 -23.29 37.24 2.04
CA TYR A 848 -21.87 36.87 2.11
C TYR A 848 -21.45 36.88 3.59
N GLY A 849 -21.55 35.74 4.26
CA GLY A 849 -21.15 35.58 5.65
C GLY A 849 -21.63 34.25 6.27
N ASP A 850 -20.78 33.63 7.10
CA ASP A 850 -21.07 32.36 7.78
C ASP A 850 -22.13 32.54 8.89
N PRO A 851 -23.28 31.84 8.86
CA PRO A 851 -24.32 32.00 9.87
C PRO A 851 -23.98 31.49 11.27
N ASN A 852 -22.90 30.69 11.42
CA ASN A 852 -22.61 29.92 12.64
C ASN A 852 -21.45 30.44 13.48
N SER A 853 -20.84 31.59 13.15
CA SER A 853 -19.84 32.23 14.01
C SER A 853 -20.50 32.91 15.22
N GLY A 854 -20.59 32.18 16.33
CA GLY A 854 -21.19 32.63 17.60
C GLY A 854 -20.38 33.69 18.35
N THR A 855 -20.12 34.82 17.71
CA THR A 855 -19.47 36.01 18.28
C THR A 855 -20.39 37.22 18.12
N ASP A 856 -20.77 37.86 19.24
CA ASP A 856 -21.40 39.18 19.23
C ASP A 856 -20.48 40.18 18.52
N GLY A 857 -20.78 40.47 17.26
CA GLY A 857 -20.05 41.40 16.40
C GLY A 857 -20.98 42.51 15.94
N SER A 858 -20.83 43.69 16.53
CA SER A 858 -21.55 44.91 16.16
C SER A 858 -21.45 45.19 14.65
N PRO A 859 -22.49 45.74 14.00
CA PRO A 859 -22.42 46.10 12.59
C PRO A 859 -21.32 47.14 12.34
N LEU A 860 -20.51 46.92 11.31
CA LEU A 860 -19.58 47.92 10.80
C LEU A 860 -20.38 49.04 10.12
N ASP A 861 -20.59 50.13 10.85
CA ASP A 861 -21.08 51.40 10.30
C ASP A 861 -20.10 51.93 9.24
N ALA A 862 -20.53 51.88 7.98
CA ALA A 862 -20.05 52.75 6.91
C ALA A 862 -21.25 53.58 6.40
N PRO A 863 -21.08 54.88 6.13
CA PRO A 863 -22.17 55.83 6.28
C PRO A 863 -23.25 55.73 5.18
N VAL A 864 -24.48 55.48 5.61
CA VAL A 864 -25.68 55.73 4.79
C VAL A 864 -25.79 57.24 4.53
N THR A 865 -25.40 57.67 3.33
CA THR A 865 -25.67 59.03 2.86
C THR A 865 -26.84 59.03 1.87
N SER A 866 -27.85 59.87 2.18
CA SER A 866 -29.00 60.23 1.35
C SER A 866 -30.05 59.15 1.00
N SER A 867 -31.14 59.19 1.77
CA SER A 867 -32.54 59.29 1.29
C SER A 867 -32.96 58.75 -0.09
N ARG A 868 -34.03 57.94 -0.06
CA ARG A 868 -34.94 57.57 -1.18
C ARG A 868 -34.41 56.59 -2.23
N GLN A 869 -34.44 55.30 -1.88
CA GLN A 869 -34.94 54.28 -2.81
C GLN A 869 -35.74 53.22 -2.04
N ARG A 870 -37.07 53.21 -2.24
CA ARG A 870 -37.87 52.01 -2.02
C ARG A 870 -37.65 51.16 -3.28
N GLU A 871 -36.72 50.22 -3.22
CA GLU A 871 -36.51 49.27 -4.32
C GLU A 871 -37.80 48.47 -4.52
N ARG A 872 -38.48 48.71 -5.66
CA ARG A 872 -39.64 47.93 -6.06
C ARG A 872 -39.13 46.70 -6.80
N VAL A 873 -39.15 45.54 -6.14
CA VAL A 873 -38.88 44.27 -6.81
C VAL A 873 -39.97 44.01 -7.86
N LEU A 874 -39.62 44.11 -9.14
CA LEU A 874 -40.56 43.97 -10.25
C LEU A 874 -40.64 42.51 -10.73
N VAL A 875 -41.36 41.67 -9.98
CA VAL A 875 -41.51 40.25 -10.33
C VAL A 875 -42.29 40.08 -11.64
N ARG A 876 -41.67 39.38 -12.60
CA ARG A 876 -42.27 38.99 -13.88
C ARG A 876 -42.21 37.47 -14.00
N LEU A 877 -43.33 36.79 -13.77
CA LEU A 877 -43.40 35.32 -13.84
C LEU A 877 -43.22 34.85 -15.29
N VAL A 878 -42.16 34.07 -15.55
CA VAL A 878 -41.90 33.40 -16.82
C VAL A 878 -42.08 31.89 -16.64
N ASP A 879 -42.96 31.27 -17.43
CA ASP A 879 -43.20 29.81 -17.40
C ASP A 879 -42.12 29.08 -18.22
N ALA A 880 -41.22 28.40 -17.53
CA ALA A 880 -40.07 27.71 -18.13
C ALA A 880 -40.45 26.61 -19.15
N ARG A 881 -41.70 26.10 -19.16
CA ARG A 881 -42.15 25.05 -20.10
C ARG A 881 -42.11 25.47 -21.58
N ARG A 882 -41.89 26.75 -21.89
CA ARG A 882 -41.77 27.26 -23.28
C ARG A 882 -40.32 27.42 -23.78
N CYS A 883 -39.31 27.18 -22.95
CA CYS A 883 -37.90 27.22 -23.35
C CYS A 883 -37.41 25.80 -23.67
N GLY A 884 -37.35 25.45 -24.95
CA GLY A 884 -37.25 24.06 -25.44
C GLY A 884 -35.97 23.27 -25.13
N THR A 885 -34.94 23.89 -24.57
CA THR A 885 -33.71 23.21 -24.09
C THR A 885 -32.98 24.12 -23.09
N ILE A 886 -32.55 23.57 -21.95
CA ILE A 886 -31.88 24.34 -20.88
C ILE A 886 -30.37 24.03 -20.84
N THR A 887 -29.63 24.51 -21.83
CA THR A 887 -28.17 24.69 -21.73
C THR A 887 -27.84 26.15 -21.36
N ARG A 888 -26.56 26.53 -21.39
CA ARG A 888 -26.02 27.87 -21.03
C ARG A 888 -26.74 29.07 -21.68
N GLU A 889 -27.46 28.82 -22.79
CA GLU A 889 -28.36 29.78 -23.42
C GLU A 889 -29.55 30.21 -22.55
N VAL A 890 -30.03 29.41 -21.58
CA VAL A 890 -31.09 29.86 -20.65
C VAL A 890 -30.55 30.91 -19.69
N LEU A 891 -29.31 30.80 -19.20
CA LEU A 891 -28.67 31.91 -18.48
C LEU A 891 -28.63 33.16 -19.37
N GLN A 892 -28.35 33.03 -20.67
CA GLN A 892 -28.45 34.17 -21.60
C GLN A 892 -29.88 34.60 -21.93
N CYS A 893 -30.89 33.74 -21.90
CA CYS A 893 -32.28 34.09 -22.20
C CYS A 893 -32.91 34.89 -21.04
N VAL A 894 -32.51 34.50 -19.82
CA VAL A 894 -32.77 35.13 -18.52
C VAL A 894 -31.97 36.44 -18.39
N LEU A 895 -30.69 36.49 -18.80
CA LEU A 895 -29.85 37.70 -18.72
C LEU A 895 -29.95 38.67 -19.92
N ARG A 896 -30.51 38.28 -21.09
CA ARG A 896 -30.60 39.16 -22.28
C ARG A 896 -31.87 40.00 -22.39
N ARG A 897 -32.79 40.01 -21.40
CA ARG A 897 -33.91 40.97 -21.40
C ARG A 897 -33.69 42.18 -20.50
N GLU A 898 -33.17 43.19 -21.19
CA GLU A 898 -33.31 44.63 -20.94
C GLU A 898 -32.32 45.24 -19.93
N ARG A 899 -31.13 45.62 -20.44
CA ARG A 899 -30.84 47.06 -20.58
C ARG A 899 -31.38 47.52 -21.94
N ARG A 900 -32.41 48.37 -21.91
CA ARG A 900 -33.06 49.15 -22.98
C ARG A 900 -33.04 48.59 -24.41
#